data_AF-A0AB34JLM3-F1
#
_entry.id   AF-A0AB34JLM3-F1
#
_cell.length_a   1.000
_cell.length_b   1.000
_cell.length_c   1.000
_cell.angle_alpha   90.00
_cell.angle_beta   90.00
_cell.angle_gamma   90.00
#
_symmetry.space_group_name_H-M   'P 1'
#
loop_
_entity.id
_entity.type
_entity.pdbx_description
1 polymer ?
#
loop_
_entity_poly.entity_id
_entity_poly.type
_entity_poly.pdbx_seq_one_letter_code
_entity_poly.pdbx_strand_id
1 'polypeptide(L)'
;MRTSKRRKTLASSASPAAARAALPAEQWTVGGWMESLELHAPVVAALGQKAFADITRLSHDDVGALLRPHGLAGLTETVWEGICQLRQQSAATGAALNAKFVAEAGTFEMQYGGLDQFWAGLEGLVGPPRLLHGSLRRAMEAEHCDAADSDAPFTTPNGFVGATSRREWEWVVQPVAGGKYVERTDLRATQPGGARCAVPLREFEARVLPINERLKKEGHAVVVHEELVSGRLYTAAMYHKYNAVLRGCSSSRPLRELRDTLTRGNTYSTTIHAINSLVIKLSKLTSACTVWRRFTRATLPREFWEPDAHGFRGGVEYGFCSTTVEREQAEHYSRGAASTIVEMKLGMLDRGADISWLSAYPHEKEVLFPPLLGLQVCESRVSQRTLVVVCRPSLNMTALTLEQVLSKRRKMLLDMSDSIRLEVRDELLRRGSAHVGKRCMSCGVEPIVGVRYESGHDSRCLCEADYLRLPEGERAHCAAVPPWADALSEIDSRATLATVLLRDGLALGHSPDWYNDDANFSAAVSDALAIRRGLCDSPAKLELRDCTTLRELPREAGGCHAVNTLFVVNAPCLTRLSAHAFPPRLATLDLHQCRALEALPASLGQCARLATLRLKRCAALDHLPSLAACASLRTLAVTYCTRLAALPPSLGACARLASLQLTGCSSLEALPPLSRLAELAELTLSGCRSLRALPDDLGGAASLTALILRDCVRLAALPPSIGRCARLEVLDCADCAALVHLPPESVAWPFHPFPLFTSTRPCDATTTTVADFGSCTALLSLSLLSCTSLRELPSTIGGCVRLQCLNLGGCSSLLQLPESLGSCAALEDLVLHSCSALESLPDRLDGCTSLRTLGLDGCTSLRRLPDISRLKSLDQSQIPSHLLQESALESQPRQPRGAASSSLDNDDLKALRHAVNLVGTEHDCDRARMQTSHYR
;
A
#
# COMPACT_ATOMS: atom_id res chain seq x y z
N MET A 1 79.37 -35.43 -37.92
CA MET A 1 77.95 -35.14 -38.26
C MET A 1 77.35 -34.29 -37.16
N ARG A 2 77.01 -33.05 -37.52
CA ARG A 2 75.64 -32.50 -37.44
C ARG A 2 75.19 -32.15 -36.01
N THR A 3 75.37 -30.90 -35.58
CA THR A 3 74.53 -29.71 -35.87
C THR A 3 73.25 -29.70 -35.03
N SER A 4 72.80 -28.60 -34.44
CA SER A 4 73.37 -27.26 -34.37
C SER A 4 72.45 -26.38 -33.54
N LYS A 5 73.09 -25.46 -32.80
CA LYS A 5 72.78 -24.02 -32.77
C LYS A 5 71.51 -23.61 -32.02
N ARG A 6 71.67 -22.99 -30.84
CA ARG A 6 72.09 -21.58 -30.59
C ARG A 6 70.85 -20.67 -30.69
N ARG A 7 70.63 -19.66 -29.84
CA ARG A 7 71.49 -18.90 -28.93
C ARG A 7 70.51 -18.10 -28.04
N LYS A 8 70.74 -18.02 -26.73
CA LYS A 8 71.44 -16.91 -26.02
C LYS A 8 70.70 -15.57 -26.15
N THR A 9 70.48 -14.80 -25.10
CA THR A 9 71.17 -14.65 -23.80
C THR A 9 70.30 -13.67 -22.98
N LEU A 10 70.01 -13.92 -21.69
CA LEU A 10 70.84 -13.56 -20.51
C LEU A 10 71.10 -12.05 -20.44
N ALA A 11 71.02 -11.35 -19.32
CA ALA A 11 70.95 -11.66 -17.89
C ALA A 11 70.64 -10.30 -17.21
N SER A 12 70.56 -10.06 -15.91
CA SER A 12 70.63 -10.80 -14.65
C SER A 12 70.24 -9.80 -13.56
N SER A 13 69.77 -10.31 -12.42
CA SER A 13 70.03 -9.81 -11.06
C SER A 13 69.70 -8.34 -10.72
N ALA A 14 68.71 -8.15 -9.84
CA ALA A 14 68.94 -7.75 -8.44
C ALA A 14 67.58 -7.43 -7.77
N SER A 15 67.34 -7.98 -6.57
CA SER A 15 66.37 -7.40 -5.64
C SER A 15 66.97 -6.11 -5.07
N PRO A 16 66.17 -5.06 -4.80
CA PRO A 16 65.79 -4.83 -3.40
C PRO A 16 64.37 -4.25 -3.22
N ALA A 17 63.96 -4.20 -1.95
CA ALA A 17 62.80 -3.45 -1.48
C ALA A 17 62.86 -1.93 -1.80
N ALA A 18 61.70 -1.26 -1.64
CA ALA A 18 61.35 0.15 -1.90
C ALA A 18 60.91 0.45 -3.35
N ALA A 19 59.86 1.22 -3.65
CA ALA A 19 59.19 2.27 -2.90
C ALA A 19 57.70 2.37 -3.30
N ARG A 20 56.87 2.83 -2.36
CA ARG A 20 55.51 3.34 -2.62
C ARG A 20 55.60 4.44 -3.67
N ALA A 21 55.12 4.20 -4.88
CA ALA A 21 54.83 5.27 -5.82
C ALA A 21 53.48 5.91 -5.42
N ALA A 22 53.53 6.83 -4.47
CA ALA A 22 52.52 7.86 -4.37
C ALA A 22 52.66 8.76 -5.60
N LEU A 23 51.61 8.83 -6.42
CA LEU A 23 51.51 9.85 -7.47
C LEU A 23 51.49 11.24 -6.79
N PRO A 24 52.15 12.26 -7.36
CA PRO A 24 52.26 13.56 -6.70
C PRO A 24 50.90 14.27 -6.71
N ALA A 25 50.53 14.84 -5.56
CA ALA A 25 49.50 15.87 -5.49
C ALA A 25 49.82 16.97 -6.52
N GLU A 26 48.83 17.38 -7.32
CA GLU A 26 49.00 18.39 -8.38
C GLU A 26 49.73 19.63 -7.87
N GLN A 27 50.88 19.90 -8.49
CA GLN A 27 51.72 21.06 -8.20
C GLN A 27 51.01 22.33 -8.68
N TRP A 28 50.94 23.35 -7.82
CA TRP A 28 50.64 24.71 -8.25
C TRP A 28 51.53 25.11 -9.43
N THR A 29 51.00 25.83 -10.40
CA THR A 29 51.78 26.42 -11.50
C THR A 29 52.04 27.90 -11.21
N VAL A 30 53.18 28.40 -11.67
CA VAL A 30 53.54 29.82 -11.53
C VAL A 30 52.49 30.75 -12.14
N GLY A 31 51.89 30.35 -13.27
CA GLY A 31 50.83 31.10 -13.92
C GLY A 31 49.60 31.27 -13.04
N GLY A 32 49.11 30.18 -12.43
CA GLY A 32 47.92 30.23 -11.57
C GLY A 32 48.11 31.05 -10.30
N TRP A 33 49.33 31.08 -9.74
CA TRP A 33 49.64 31.96 -8.62
C TRP A 33 49.71 33.44 -9.03
N MET A 34 50.35 33.75 -10.16
CA MET A 34 50.49 35.15 -10.60
C MET A 34 49.16 35.79 -10.97
N GLU A 35 48.25 35.03 -11.57
CA GLU A 35 46.87 35.49 -11.82
C GLU A 35 46.16 35.87 -10.51
N SER A 36 46.45 35.20 -9.39
CA SER A 36 45.85 35.52 -8.09
C SER A 36 46.35 36.84 -7.48
N LEU A 37 47.49 37.36 -7.95
CA LEU A 37 48.05 38.64 -7.52
C LEU A 37 47.63 39.81 -8.43
N GLU A 38 46.79 39.57 -9.44
CA GLU A 38 46.44 40.54 -10.49
C GLU A 38 47.66 41.09 -11.25
N LEU A 39 48.78 40.37 -11.23
CA LEU A 39 50.00 40.74 -11.92
C LEU A 39 49.93 40.24 -13.37
N HIS A 40 49.86 41.19 -14.31
CA HIS A 40 49.73 40.92 -15.75
C HIS A 40 50.87 40.05 -16.34
N ALA A 41 50.67 39.61 -17.59
CA ALA A 41 51.60 38.83 -18.42
C ALA A 41 53.11 39.22 -18.38
N PRO A 42 53.52 40.49 -18.20
CA PRO A 42 54.95 40.86 -18.15
C PRO A 42 55.73 40.24 -16.98
N VAL A 43 55.09 40.05 -15.81
CA VAL A 43 55.74 39.47 -14.62
C VAL A 43 55.94 37.96 -14.80
N VAL A 44 54.98 37.29 -15.46
CA VAL A 44 55.07 35.86 -15.83
C VAL A 44 56.22 35.62 -16.82
N ALA A 45 56.40 36.53 -17.78
CA ALA A 45 57.51 36.46 -18.73
C ALA A 45 58.89 36.63 -18.07
N ALA A 46 58.99 37.51 -17.07
CA ALA A 46 60.24 37.78 -16.35
C ALA A 46 60.69 36.64 -15.43
N LEU A 47 59.75 35.96 -14.78
CA LEU A 47 60.07 34.85 -13.86
C LEU A 47 60.18 33.50 -14.57
N GLY A 48 59.68 33.40 -15.81
CA GLY A 48 59.74 32.22 -16.66
C GLY A 48 58.89 31.06 -16.16
N GLN A 49 59.00 29.89 -16.81
CA GLN A 49 58.38 28.64 -16.33
C GLN A 49 59.23 27.95 -15.25
N LYS A 50 59.59 28.67 -14.19
CA LYS A 50 60.22 28.04 -13.02
C LYS A 50 59.22 27.11 -12.34
N ALA A 51 59.68 26.05 -11.66
CA ALA A 51 58.75 25.24 -10.86
C ALA A 51 58.24 26.07 -9.68
N PHE A 52 57.02 25.83 -9.24
CA PHE A 52 56.41 26.58 -8.14
C PHE A 52 57.22 26.48 -6.83
N ALA A 53 57.82 25.31 -6.57
CA ALA A 53 58.75 25.12 -5.47
C ALA A 53 60.00 26.01 -5.58
N ASP A 54 60.47 26.30 -6.79
CA ASP A 54 61.65 27.15 -7.01
C ASP A 54 61.33 28.63 -6.73
N ILE A 55 60.12 29.09 -7.05
CA ILE A 55 59.68 30.46 -6.74
C ILE A 55 59.63 30.68 -5.22
N THR A 56 59.09 29.72 -4.47
CA THR A 56 59.07 29.81 -3.00
C THR A 56 60.47 29.81 -2.38
N ARG A 57 61.54 29.49 -3.13
CA ARG A 57 62.93 29.52 -2.67
C ARG A 57 63.70 30.77 -3.06
N LEU A 58 63.16 31.63 -3.93
CA LEU A 58 63.79 32.90 -4.32
C LEU A 58 64.01 33.79 -3.10
N SER A 59 65.15 34.46 -3.00
CA SER A 59 65.37 35.56 -2.06
C SER A 59 64.81 36.88 -2.63
N HIS A 60 64.72 37.92 -1.81
CA HIS A 60 64.28 39.25 -2.25
C HIS A 60 65.16 39.75 -3.41
N ASP A 61 66.47 39.59 -3.24
CA ASP A 61 67.47 39.97 -4.24
C ASP A 61 67.32 39.18 -5.55
N ASP A 62 66.96 37.90 -5.49
CA ASP A 62 66.70 37.08 -6.68
C ASP A 62 65.48 37.60 -7.46
N VAL A 63 64.42 38.02 -6.76
CA VAL A 63 63.21 38.60 -7.38
C VAL A 63 63.55 39.92 -8.06
N GLY A 64 64.28 40.80 -7.38
CA GLY A 64 64.75 42.05 -7.96
C GLY A 64 65.65 41.84 -9.18
N ALA A 65 66.53 40.83 -9.14
CA ALA A 65 67.41 40.48 -10.26
C ALA A 65 66.66 39.92 -11.47
N LEU A 66 65.55 39.20 -11.26
CA LEU A 66 64.72 38.64 -12.34
C LEU A 66 63.81 39.70 -12.97
N LEU A 67 63.34 40.70 -12.21
CA LEU A 67 62.43 41.73 -12.71
C LEU A 67 63.14 42.92 -13.39
N ARG A 68 64.38 43.21 -12.99
CA ARG A 68 65.16 44.36 -13.49
C ARG A 68 65.41 44.34 -15.01
N PRO A 69 65.76 43.20 -15.66
CA PRO A 69 65.97 43.15 -17.11
C PRO A 69 64.70 43.44 -17.94
N HIS A 70 63.53 43.27 -17.33
CA HIS A 70 62.23 43.49 -17.96
C HIS A 70 61.62 44.87 -17.62
N GLY A 71 62.36 45.75 -16.94
CA GLY A 71 61.88 47.08 -16.56
C GLY A 71 60.86 47.08 -15.41
N LEU A 72 60.73 45.97 -14.67
CA LEU A 72 59.70 45.77 -13.63
C LEU A 72 60.26 45.91 -12.20
N ALA A 73 61.39 46.60 -12.02
CA ALA A 73 62.05 46.72 -10.71
C ALA A 73 61.14 47.32 -9.61
N GLY A 74 60.18 48.19 -9.99
CA GLY A 74 59.20 48.77 -9.06
C GLY A 74 58.18 47.78 -8.47
N LEU A 75 58.08 46.57 -9.03
CA LEU A 75 57.19 45.51 -8.53
C LEU A 75 57.91 44.53 -7.58
N THR A 76 59.19 44.74 -7.29
CA THR A 76 60.00 43.82 -6.48
C THR A 76 59.38 43.60 -5.11
N GLU A 77 58.99 44.67 -4.42
CA GLU A 77 58.34 44.57 -3.10
C GLU A 77 56.99 43.86 -3.17
N THR A 78 56.15 44.19 -4.16
CA THR A 78 54.83 43.57 -4.32
C THR A 78 54.94 42.07 -4.60
N VAL A 79 55.86 41.66 -5.47
CA VAL A 79 56.11 40.25 -5.78
C VAL A 79 56.75 39.54 -4.59
N TRP A 80 57.65 40.21 -3.88
CA TRP A 80 58.31 39.66 -2.68
C TRP A 80 57.34 39.46 -1.52
N GLU A 81 56.46 40.43 -1.25
CA GLU A 81 55.37 40.28 -0.28
C GLU A 81 54.46 39.12 -0.66
N GLY A 82 54.13 38.97 -1.95
CA GLY A 82 53.40 37.80 -2.46
C GLY A 82 54.12 36.47 -2.20
N ILE A 83 55.44 36.41 -2.40
CA ILE A 83 56.26 35.22 -2.11
C ILE A 83 56.35 34.95 -0.61
N CYS A 84 56.46 36.00 0.23
CA CYS A 84 56.48 35.87 1.68
C CYS A 84 55.13 35.37 2.22
N GLN A 85 54.01 35.88 1.70
CA GLN A 85 52.68 35.37 1.99
C GLN A 85 52.55 33.90 1.54
N LEU A 86 53.07 33.56 0.36
CA LEU A 86 53.12 32.18 -0.13
C LEU A 86 53.92 31.24 0.78
N ARG A 87 55.06 31.70 1.31
CA ARG A 87 55.91 30.92 2.24
C ARG A 87 55.20 30.66 3.56
N GLN A 88 54.38 31.62 4.00
CA GLN A 88 53.56 31.51 5.20
C GLN A 88 52.29 30.67 4.95
N GLN A 89 51.85 30.59 3.69
CA GLN A 89 50.78 29.70 3.26
C GLN A 89 51.36 28.31 2.97
N SER A 90 51.31 27.41 3.95
CA SER A 90 51.27 25.98 3.60
C SER A 90 50.13 25.81 2.60
N ALA A 91 50.41 25.31 1.38
CA ALA A 91 49.39 25.07 0.36
C ALA A 91 48.13 24.54 1.04
N ALA A 92 47.03 25.30 0.98
CA ALA A 92 45.86 25.02 1.82
C ALA A 92 45.47 23.55 1.61
N THR A 93 45.74 22.72 2.61
CA THR A 93 45.42 21.29 2.53
C THR A 93 43.91 21.18 2.37
N GLY A 94 43.42 20.10 1.75
CA GLY A 94 41.98 19.89 1.65
C GLY A 94 41.28 20.02 3.01
N ALA A 95 41.94 19.56 4.07
CA ALA A 95 41.51 19.73 5.46
C ALA A 95 41.48 21.20 5.93
N ALA A 96 42.49 22.01 5.59
CA ALA A 96 42.51 23.44 5.93
C ALA A 96 41.43 24.22 5.17
N LEU A 97 41.14 23.89 3.91
CA LEU A 97 40.05 24.50 3.17
C LEU A 97 38.67 24.03 3.68
N ASN A 98 38.52 22.74 4.00
CA ASN A 98 37.33 22.21 4.65
C ASN A 98 37.06 22.90 6.00
N ALA A 99 38.09 23.15 6.80
CA ALA A 99 37.99 23.91 8.05
C ALA A 99 37.58 25.38 7.83
N LYS A 100 38.03 26.01 6.73
CA LYS A 100 37.56 27.35 6.34
C LYS A 100 36.07 27.33 5.97
N PHE A 101 35.58 26.28 5.31
CA PHE A 101 34.16 26.13 5.02
C PHE A 101 33.34 25.95 6.30
N VAL A 102 33.84 25.22 7.32
CA VAL A 102 33.18 25.11 8.63
C VAL A 102 32.97 26.49 9.29
N ALA A 103 33.90 27.43 9.06
CA ALA A 103 33.81 28.78 9.62
C ALA A 103 32.79 29.69 8.90
N GLU A 104 32.27 29.29 7.73
CA GLU A 104 31.22 30.04 7.02
C GLU A 104 29.83 29.74 7.61
N ALA A 105 29.05 30.79 7.88
CA ALA A 105 27.71 30.65 8.48
C ALA A 105 26.74 29.86 7.58
N GLY A 106 26.07 28.86 8.16
CA GLY A 106 25.07 28.04 7.47
C GLY A 106 25.62 26.81 6.75
N THR A 107 26.85 26.38 7.06
CA THR A 107 27.40 25.10 6.62
C THR A 107 27.02 23.96 7.57
N PHE A 108 26.82 22.75 7.04
CA PHE A 108 26.55 21.55 7.83
C PHE A 108 27.61 20.47 7.58
N GLU A 109 27.93 19.69 8.61
CA GLU A 109 28.85 18.55 8.47
C GLU A 109 28.10 17.31 7.98
N MET A 110 28.66 16.64 6.96
CA MET A 110 28.09 15.40 6.45
C MET A 110 28.32 14.24 7.42
N GLN A 111 27.33 13.34 7.51
CA GLN A 111 27.48 12.11 8.29
C GLN A 111 27.56 10.88 7.38
N TYR A 112 28.49 10.00 7.72
CA TYR A 112 28.74 8.73 7.04
C TYR A 112 28.69 7.58 8.05
N GLY A 113 28.34 6.39 7.57
CA GLY A 113 28.35 5.15 8.35
C GLY A 113 29.73 4.49 8.35
N GLY A 114 29.86 3.45 9.17
CA GLY A 114 31.03 2.59 9.23
C GLY A 114 30.81 1.27 8.48
N LEU A 115 31.81 0.39 8.59
CA LEU A 115 31.81 -0.92 7.92
C LEU A 115 30.68 -1.84 8.42
N ASP A 116 30.23 -1.70 9.67
CA ASP A 116 29.11 -2.51 10.19
C ASP A 116 27.83 -2.28 9.39
N GLN A 117 27.52 -1.02 9.06
CA GLN A 117 26.36 -0.69 8.23
C GLN A 117 26.55 -1.17 6.79
N PHE A 118 27.77 -1.08 6.26
CA PHE A 118 28.09 -1.59 4.92
C PHE A 118 27.76 -3.08 4.79
N TRP A 119 28.17 -3.90 5.77
CA TRP A 119 27.96 -5.35 5.75
C TRP A 119 26.56 -5.79 6.18
N ALA A 120 25.87 -5.02 7.05
CA ALA A 120 24.48 -5.30 7.41
C ALA A 120 23.54 -5.26 6.19
N GLY A 121 23.88 -4.46 5.18
CA GLY A 121 23.14 -4.34 3.94
C GLY A 121 21.80 -3.62 4.11
N LEU A 122 21.07 -3.50 3.01
CA LEU A 122 19.86 -2.68 2.95
C LEU A 122 18.72 -3.20 3.85
N GLU A 123 18.57 -4.53 3.97
CA GLU A 123 17.57 -5.14 4.86
C GLU A 123 17.80 -4.75 6.33
N GLY A 124 19.05 -4.65 6.78
CA GLY A 124 19.38 -4.22 8.14
C GLY A 124 19.07 -2.74 8.40
N LEU A 125 18.99 -1.92 7.35
CA LEU A 125 18.76 -0.48 7.45
C LEU A 125 17.28 -0.10 7.43
N VAL A 126 16.52 -0.62 6.46
CA VAL A 126 15.11 -0.24 6.24
C VAL A 126 14.11 -1.39 6.40
N GLY A 127 14.59 -2.57 6.80
CA GLY A 127 13.80 -3.80 6.85
C GLY A 127 13.62 -4.44 5.47
N PRO A 128 13.00 -5.64 5.40
CA PRO A 128 12.73 -6.32 4.13
C PRO A 128 11.58 -5.64 3.36
N PRO A 129 11.54 -5.75 2.02
CA PRO A 129 10.46 -5.19 1.21
C PRO A 129 9.12 -5.87 1.56
N ARG A 130 8.02 -5.10 1.55
CA ARG A 130 6.69 -5.60 1.89
C ARG A 130 5.96 -6.14 0.66
N LEU A 131 5.05 -7.08 0.87
CA LEU A 131 4.12 -7.58 -0.15
C LEU A 131 2.70 -7.30 0.33
N LEU A 132 1.93 -6.52 -0.41
CA LEU A 132 0.52 -6.27 -0.10
C LEU A 132 -0.33 -7.17 -1.00
N HIS A 133 -1.03 -8.13 -0.38
CA HIS A 133 -1.76 -9.19 -1.10
C HIS A 133 -0.90 -9.91 -2.15
N GLY A 134 0.38 -10.18 -1.83
CA GLY A 134 1.31 -10.86 -2.73
C GLY A 134 1.94 -9.99 -3.83
N SER A 135 1.63 -8.69 -3.90
CA SER A 135 2.15 -7.78 -4.94
C SER A 135 3.10 -6.73 -4.38
N LEU A 136 4.29 -6.62 -4.98
CA LEU A 136 5.23 -5.52 -4.73
C LEU A 136 4.66 -4.20 -5.21
N ARG A 137 4.10 -4.16 -6.43
CA ARG A 137 3.48 -2.95 -7.00
C ARG A 137 2.40 -2.36 -6.09
N ARG A 138 1.55 -3.19 -5.48
CA ARG A 138 0.54 -2.72 -4.50
C ARG A 138 1.17 -2.21 -3.21
N ALA A 139 2.25 -2.83 -2.74
CA ALA A 139 2.95 -2.33 -1.56
C ALA A 139 3.61 -0.97 -1.84
N MET A 140 4.23 -0.79 -3.01
CA MET A 140 4.76 0.50 -3.44
C MET A 140 3.64 1.55 -3.63
N GLU A 141 2.51 1.17 -4.21
CA GLU A 141 1.34 2.04 -4.34
C GLU A 141 0.85 2.51 -2.96
N ALA A 142 0.71 1.60 -2.00
CA ALA A 142 0.33 1.95 -0.64
C ALA A 142 1.36 2.84 0.06
N GLU A 143 2.67 2.63 -0.15
CA GLU A 143 3.73 3.52 0.36
C GLU A 143 3.59 4.96 -0.17
N HIS A 144 2.98 5.17 -1.35
CA HIS A 144 2.87 6.49 -1.96
C HIS A 144 1.49 7.12 -1.83
N CYS A 145 0.44 6.30 -1.79
CA CYS A 145 -0.95 6.72 -1.91
C CYS A 145 -1.77 6.49 -0.64
N ASP A 146 -1.33 5.66 0.30
CA ASP A 146 -2.14 5.30 1.47
C ASP A 146 -1.43 5.62 2.81
N ALA A 147 -0.25 6.20 2.77
CA ALA A 147 0.55 6.55 3.95
C ALA A 147 0.22 7.96 4.49
N ALA A 148 0.57 8.22 5.75
CA ALA A 148 0.29 9.49 6.43
C ALA A 148 0.93 10.73 5.76
N ASP A 149 1.96 10.52 4.95
CA ASP A 149 2.69 11.55 4.21
C ASP A 149 2.35 11.57 2.70
N SER A 150 1.40 10.75 2.24
CA SER A 150 1.01 10.62 0.83
C SER A 150 0.55 11.94 0.21
N ASP A 151 -0.29 12.68 0.95
CA ASP A 151 -0.86 13.96 0.53
C ASP A 151 -0.16 15.17 1.19
N ALA A 152 0.89 14.92 1.99
CA ALA A 152 1.65 15.98 2.64
C ALA A 152 2.60 16.67 1.63
N PRO A 153 2.46 18.00 1.41
CA PRO A 153 3.35 18.72 0.53
C PRO A 153 4.76 18.80 1.10
N PHE A 154 5.77 18.62 0.26
CA PHE A 154 7.17 18.78 0.63
C PHE A 154 7.93 19.60 -0.42
N THR A 155 9.06 20.15 0.03
CA THR A 155 9.97 20.96 -0.78
C THR A 155 11.32 20.26 -0.87
N THR A 156 11.93 20.23 -2.04
CA THR A 156 13.23 19.61 -2.25
C THR A 156 14.34 20.66 -2.39
N PRO A 157 15.60 20.33 -2.05
CA PRO A 157 16.73 21.25 -2.24
C PRO A 157 16.97 21.70 -3.68
N ASN A 158 16.56 20.91 -4.67
CA ASN A 158 16.65 21.27 -6.09
C ASN A 158 15.42 22.06 -6.60
N GLY A 159 14.58 22.57 -5.71
CA GLY A 159 13.61 23.61 -6.02
C GLY A 159 12.19 23.13 -6.38
N PHE A 160 11.82 21.88 -6.10
CA PHE A 160 10.40 21.51 -6.13
C PHE A 160 9.70 22.10 -4.91
N VAL A 161 8.56 22.76 -5.11
CA VAL A 161 7.74 23.31 -4.02
C VAL A 161 6.34 22.74 -4.12
N GLY A 162 5.87 22.07 -3.05
CA GLY A 162 4.53 21.52 -2.97
C GLY A 162 4.33 20.18 -3.70
N ALA A 163 5.40 19.40 -3.87
CA ALA A 163 5.28 18.03 -4.36
C ALA A 163 4.60 17.15 -3.30
N THR A 164 3.80 16.17 -3.72
CA THR A 164 3.22 15.14 -2.82
C THR A 164 3.53 13.75 -3.36
N SER A 165 3.64 12.76 -2.48
CA SER A 165 4.00 11.40 -2.90
C SER A 165 2.92 10.76 -3.79
N ARG A 166 1.64 11.03 -3.52
CA ARG A 166 0.53 10.57 -4.37
C ARG A 166 0.62 11.15 -5.79
N ARG A 167 0.85 12.46 -5.93
CA ARG A 167 0.91 13.12 -7.25
C ARG A 167 2.12 12.66 -8.05
N GLU A 168 3.25 12.42 -7.38
CA GLU A 168 4.44 11.87 -8.03
C GLU A 168 4.21 10.42 -8.51
N TRP A 169 3.50 9.61 -7.72
CA TRP A 169 3.06 8.27 -8.13
C TRP A 169 2.15 8.31 -9.36
N GLU A 170 1.10 9.14 -9.33
CA GLU A 170 0.18 9.33 -10.45
C GLU A 170 0.91 9.80 -11.71
N TRP A 171 1.85 10.74 -11.59
CA TRP A 171 2.65 11.23 -12.71
C TRP A 171 3.50 10.14 -13.37
N VAL A 172 4.06 9.21 -12.60
CA VAL A 172 4.84 8.08 -13.15
C VAL A 172 3.95 7.03 -13.77
N VAL A 173 2.89 6.62 -13.06
CA VAL A 173 2.11 5.42 -13.41
C VAL A 173 1.03 5.73 -14.45
N GLN A 174 0.36 6.88 -14.35
CA GLN A 174 -0.71 7.30 -15.26
C GLN A 174 -0.66 8.83 -15.48
N PRO A 175 0.35 9.33 -16.20
CA PRO A 175 0.42 10.76 -16.50
C PRO A 175 -0.81 11.22 -17.29
N VAL A 176 -1.56 12.17 -16.71
CA VAL A 176 -2.63 12.95 -17.34
C VAL A 176 -2.05 13.95 -18.34
N ALA A 177 -2.54 13.92 -19.58
CA ALA A 177 -2.18 14.89 -20.63
C ALA A 177 -2.65 16.30 -20.25
N GLY A 178 -1.75 17.28 -20.32
CA GLY A 178 -2.04 18.67 -19.92
C GLY A 178 -2.13 18.89 -18.39
N GLY A 179 -1.82 17.87 -17.58
CA GLY A 179 -1.77 18.00 -16.12
C GLY A 179 -0.70 19.01 -15.66
N LYS A 180 -1.04 19.85 -14.68
CA LYS A 180 -0.07 20.73 -14.01
C LYS A 180 0.72 19.93 -12.97
N TYR A 181 1.87 19.39 -13.38
CA TYR A 181 2.80 18.73 -12.46
C TYR A 181 3.73 19.72 -11.77
N VAL A 182 4.17 19.37 -10.57
CA VAL A 182 5.14 20.18 -9.83
C VAL A 182 6.48 20.12 -10.56
N GLU A 183 7.13 21.28 -10.66
CA GLU A 183 8.35 21.53 -11.42
C GLU A 183 9.38 22.21 -10.53
N ARG A 184 10.67 22.11 -10.88
CA ARG A 184 11.72 22.92 -10.25
C ARG A 184 11.46 24.40 -10.52
N THR A 185 11.56 25.20 -9.48
CA THR A 185 11.32 26.66 -9.52
C THR A 185 12.16 27.30 -10.64
N ASP A 186 11.53 28.17 -11.43
CA ASP A 186 12.09 28.92 -12.57
C ASP A 186 12.66 28.11 -13.75
N LEU A 187 12.81 26.78 -13.66
CA LEU A 187 13.46 25.97 -14.70
C LEU A 187 12.73 26.05 -16.05
N ARG A 188 11.40 25.91 -16.04
CA ARG A 188 10.58 25.99 -17.27
C ARG A 188 10.58 27.39 -17.89
N ALA A 189 10.75 28.43 -17.08
CA ALA A 189 10.83 29.82 -17.55
C ALA A 189 12.21 30.14 -18.12
N THR A 190 13.28 29.64 -17.50
CA THR A 190 14.66 29.90 -17.92
C THR A 190 15.16 28.96 -19.02
N GLN A 191 14.68 27.71 -19.05
CA GLN A 191 15.13 26.65 -19.96
C GLN A 191 13.94 25.76 -20.40
N PRO A 192 13.12 26.21 -21.36
CA PRO A 192 11.92 25.47 -21.78
C PRO A 192 12.20 24.04 -22.27
N GLY A 193 13.33 23.83 -22.95
CA GLY A 193 13.78 22.51 -23.42
C GLY A 193 14.35 21.60 -22.32
N GLY A 194 14.62 22.16 -21.13
CA GLY A 194 15.06 21.44 -19.94
C GLY A 194 13.92 21.14 -18.95
N ALA A 195 12.67 21.48 -19.27
CA ALA A 195 11.56 21.25 -18.36
C ALA A 195 11.20 19.75 -18.22
N ARG A 196 10.54 19.41 -17.11
CA ARG A 196 10.05 18.07 -16.81
C ARG A 196 9.09 17.60 -17.89
N CYS A 197 9.36 16.41 -18.43
CA CYS A 197 8.58 15.83 -19.52
C CYS A 197 7.66 14.71 -19.00
N ALA A 198 6.35 14.86 -19.19
CA ALA A 198 5.38 13.83 -18.84
C ALA A 198 5.31 12.78 -19.96
N VAL A 199 6.07 11.71 -19.81
CA VAL A 199 6.14 10.61 -20.77
C VAL A 199 5.37 9.39 -20.22
N PRO A 200 4.46 8.78 -21.01
CA PRO A 200 3.73 7.57 -20.61
C PRO A 200 4.64 6.41 -20.23
N LEU A 201 4.25 5.63 -19.22
CA LEU A 201 5.07 4.51 -18.73
C LEU A 201 5.40 3.48 -19.81
N ARG A 202 4.47 3.22 -20.75
CA ARG A 202 4.66 2.32 -21.90
C ARG A 202 5.88 2.66 -22.77
N GLU A 203 6.28 3.92 -22.83
CA GLU A 203 7.48 4.29 -23.59
C GLU A 203 8.75 3.85 -22.88
N PHE A 204 8.77 3.89 -21.55
CA PHE A 204 9.89 3.37 -20.77
C PHE A 204 9.91 1.85 -20.75
N GLU A 205 8.74 1.21 -20.77
CA GLU A 205 8.62 -0.24 -20.98
C GLU A 205 9.20 -0.64 -22.34
N ALA A 206 9.01 0.15 -23.40
CA ALA A 206 9.67 -0.09 -24.68
C ALA A 206 11.20 0.15 -24.61
N ARG A 207 11.65 1.20 -23.91
CA ARG A 207 13.09 1.52 -23.75
C ARG A 207 13.85 0.46 -22.94
N VAL A 208 13.20 -0.23 -22.00
CA VAL A 208 13.85 -1.25 -21.18
C VAL A 208 14.03 -2.58 -21.91
N LEU A 209 13.25 -2.88 -22.96
CA LEU A 209 13.38 -4.12 -23.73
C LEU A 209 14.82 -4.36 -24.27
N PRO A 210 15.46 -3.45 -25.02
CA PRO A 210 16.83 -3.66 -25.49
C PRO A 210 17.86 -3.72 -24.35
N ILE A 211 17.59 -3.07 -23.22
CA ILE A 211 18.44 -3.15 -22.02
C ILE A 211 18.34 -4.53 -21.40
N ASN A 212 17.12 -5.08 -21.28
CA ASN A 212 16.86 -6.42 -20.78
C ASN A 212 17.47 -7.50 -21.67
N GLU A 213 17.46 -7.32 -23.00
CA GLU A 213 18.17 -8.22 -23.92
C GLU A 213 19.68 -8.23 -23.67
N ARG A 214 20.28 -7.06 -23.39
CA ARG A 214 21.71 -6.99 -23.01
C ARG A 214 21.98 -7.67 -21.68
N LEU A 215 21.15 -7.44 -20.66
CA LEU A 215 21.28 -8.11 -19.35
C LEU A 215 21.20 -9.63 -19.49
N LYS A 216 20.23 -10.15 -20.25
CA LYS A 216 20.10 -11.59 -20.53
C LYS A 216 21.35 -12.14 -21.21
N LYS A 217 21.89 -11.43 -22.21
CA LYS A 217 23.09 -11.83 -22.94
C LYS A 217 24.32 -11.94 -22.04
N GLU A 218 24.42 -11.10 -21.01
CA GLU A 218 25.48 -11.13 -19.99
C GLU A 218 25.17 -12.08 -18.81
N GLY A 219 24.06 -12.82 -18.85
CA GLY A 219 23.68 -13.78 -17.80
C GLY A 219 23.16 -13.11 -16.52
N HIS A 220 22.58 -11.91 -16.62
CA HIS A 220 22.06 -11.15 -15.50
C HIS A 220 20.52 -11.10 -15.50
N ALA A 221 19.94 -10.90 -14.31
CA ALA A 221 18.51 -10.73 -14.14
C ALA A 221 18.02 -9.45 -14.86
N VAL A 222 16.85 -9.54 -15.50
CA VAL A 222 16.23 -8.43 -16.21
C VAL A 222 15.61 -7.40 -15.28
N VAL A 223 15.45 -6.17 -15.75
CA VAL A 223 14.70 -5.13 -15.03
C VAL A 223 13.20 -5.43 -15.13
N VAL A 224 12.52 -5.47 -13.99
CA VAL A 224 11.07 -5.69 -13.88
C VAL A 224 10.29 -4.38 -13.79
N HIS A 225 8.97 -4.44 -13.92
CA HIS A 225 8.11 -3.25 -13.96
C HIS A 225 8.20 -2.40 -12.68
N GLU A 226 8.25 -3.02 -11.50
CA GLU A 226 8.38 -2.33 -10.22
C GLU A 226 9.69 -1.53 -10.13
N GLU A 227 10.78 -2.11 -10.61
CA GLU A 227 12.09 -1.45 -10.67
C GLU A 227 12.05 -0.24 -11.60
N LEU A 228 11.41 -0.37 -12.77
CA LEU A 228 11.20 0.71 -13.73
C LEU A 228 10.43 1.90 -13.10
N VAL A 229 9.30 1.61 -12.46
CA VAL A 229 8.47 2.63 -11.79
C VAL A 229 9.26 3.31 -10.68
N SER A 230 9.97 2.52 -9.86
CA SER A 230 10.75 3.05 -8.74
C SER A 230 11.90 3.97 -9.19
N GLY A 231 12.61 3.60 -10.27
CA GLY A 231 13.66 4.44 -10.84
C GLY A 231 13.12 5.76 -11.37
N ARG A 232 11.95 5.75 -12.00
CA ARG A 232 11.26 6.97 -12.44
C ARG A 232 10.78 7.86 -11.32
N LEU A 233 10.37 7.29 -10.19
CA LEU A 233 10.05 8.08 -8.99
C LEU A 233 11.31 8.73 -8.42
N TYR A 234 12.43 7.99 -8.42
CA TYR A 234 13.70 8.50 -7.92
C TYR A 234 14.19 9.72 -8.72
N THR A 235 14.10 9.71 -10.05
CA THR A 235 14.56 10.84 -10.89
C THR A 235 13.69 12.10 -10.79
N ALA A 236 12.61 12.07 -10.00
CA ALA A 236 11.68 13.17 -9.80
C ALA A 236 11.82 13.80 -8.40
N ALA A 237 10.72 14.18 -7.72
CA ALA A 237 10.82 14.79 -6.39
C ALA A 237 11.08 13.76 -5.27
N MET A 238 10.74 12.49 -5.49
CA MET A 238 10.73 11.47 -4.43
C MET A 238 12.11 11.04 -3.92
N TYR A 239 13.20 11.30 -4.65
CA TYR A 239 14.57 11.04 -4.14
C TYR A 239 14.81 11.63 -2.75
N HIS A 240 14.16 12.76 -2.45
CA HIS A 240 14.36 13.48 -1.19
C HIS A 240 13.84 12.66 0.00
N LYS A 241 12.62 12.10 -0.12
CA LYS A 241 12.04 11.23 0.92
C LYS A 241 12.80 9.93 1.07
N TYR A 242 13.16 9.27 -0.03
CA TYR A 242 13.93 8.01 0.02
C TYR A 242 15.30 8.19 0.69
N ASN A 243 16.02 9.25 0.32
CA ASN A 243 17.30 9.55 0.95
C ASN A 243 17.14 10.04 2.39
N ALA A 244 16.03 10.68 2.76
CA ALA A 244 15.74 11.04 4.14
C ALA A 244 15.51 9.79 5.01
N VAL A 245 14.79 8.78 4.52
CA VAL A 245 14.67 7.47 5.21
C VAL A 245 16.05 6.87 5.45
N LEU A 246 16.84 6.74 4.40
CA LEU A 246 18.16 6.10 4.45
C LEU A 246 19.11 6.84 5.39
N ARG A 247 19.25 8.16 5.24
CA ARG A 247 20.14 9.00 6.05
C ARG A 247 19.64 9.21 7.47
N GLY A 248 18.33 9.12 7.69
CA GLY A 248 17.72 9.13 9.03
C GLY A 248 18.05 7.89 9.86
N CYS A 249 18.66 6.86 9.28
CA CYS A 249 19.20 5.73 10.04
C CYS A 249 20.58 6.02 10.68
N SER A 250 21.17 7.18 10.39
CA SER A 250 22.41 7.64 11.03
C SER A 250 22.20 8.10 12.48
N SER A 251 23.31 8.29 13.20
CA SER A 251 23.33 8.89 14.54
C SER A 251 22.94 10.38 14.55
N SER A 252 22.83 11.05 13.39
CA SER A 252 22.48 12.47 13.28
C SER A 252 21.04 12.75 13.71
N ARG A 253 20.87 13.57 14.75
CA ARG A 253 19.55 14.06 15.18
C ARG A 253 18.84 14.90 14.10
N PRO A 254 19.48 15.89 13.45
CA PRO A 254 18.83 16.64 12.37
C PRO A 254 18.34 15.79 11.20
N LEU A 255 19.09 14.74 10.81
CA LEU A 255 18.67 13.86 9.72
C LEU A 255 17.48 12.97 10.13
N ARG A 256 17.41 12.55 11.41
CA ARG A 256 16.22 11.87 11.95
C ARG A 256 15.00 12.77 11.98
N GLU A 257 15.14 14.00 12.47
CA GLU A 257 14.04 14.98 12.49
C GLU A 257 13.56 15.32 11.08
N LEU A 258 14.48 15.45 10.11
CA LEU A 258 14.15 15.63 8.70
C LEU A 258 13.36 14.44 8.14
N ARG A 259 13.81 13.21 8.41
CA ARG A 259 13.07 11.98 8.04
C ARG A 259 11.66 12.01 8.63
N ASP A 260 11.53 12.22 9.93
CA ASP A 260 10.26 12.14 10.63
C ASP A 260 9.28 13.21 10.12
N THR A 261 9.78 14.41 9.84
CA THR A 261 9.01 15.50 9.24
C THR A 261 8.54 15.18 7.83
N LEU A 262 9.44 14.69 6.96
CA LEU A 262 9.12 14.43 5.55
C LEU A 262 8.25 13.19 5.35
N THR A 263 8.42 12.18 6.19
CA THR A 263 7.86 10.84 5.96
C THR A 263 6.73 10.46 6.91
N ARG A 264 6.59 11.16 8.05
CA ARG A 264 5.56 10.89 9.07
C ARG A 264 5.47 9.39 9.45
N GLY A 265 6.62 8.74 9.57
CA GLY A 265 6.74 7.31 9.90
C GLY A 265 6.73 6.34 8.71
N ASN A 266 6.54 6.83 7.49
CA ASN A 266 6.65 6.01 6.29
C ASN A 266 8.11 5.63 6.00
N THR A 267 8.35 4.34 5.72
CA THR A 267 9.70 3.80 5.52
C THR A 267 10.06 3.61 4.05
N TYR A 268 9.09 3.66 3.13
CA TYR A 268 9.32 3.42 1.69
C TYR A 268 10.15 2.16 1.38
N SER A 269 10.14 1.17 2.29
CA SER A 269 11.05 0.03 2.29
C SER A 269 11.02 -0.72 0.95
N THR A 270 9.83 -0.99 0.43
CA THR A 270 9.59 -1.75 -0.80
C THR A 270 10.13 -1.01 -2.00
N THR A 271 9.83 0.29 -2.09
CA THR A 271 10.29 1.15 -3.19
C THR A 271 11.80 1.34 -3.16
N ILE A 272 12.41 1.54 -1.99
CA ILE A 272 13.87 1.65 -1.84
C ILE A 272 14.57 0.35 -2.28
N HIS A 273 14.03 -0.82 -1.92
CA HIS A 273 14.55 -2.11 -2.41
C HIS A 273 14.42 -2.26 -3.92
N ALA A 274 13.32 -1.80 -4.52
CA ALA A 274 13.15 -1.80 -5.97
C ALA A 274 14.17 -0.90 -6.69
N ILE A 275 14.44 0.31 -6.17
CA ILE A 275 15.47 1.20 -6.73
C ILE A 275 16.86 0.58 -6.58
N ASN A 276 17.17 0.00 -5.41
CA ASN A 276 18.45 -0.65 -5.18
C ASN A 276 18.69 -1.81 -6.17
N SER A 277 17.67 -2.64 -6.39
CA SER A 277 17.74 -3.74 -7.35
C SER A 277 17.91 -3.25 -8.79
N LEU A 278 17.18 -2.20 -9.20
CA LEU A 278 17.38 -1.54 -10.48
C LEU A 278 18.84 -1.12 -10.68
N VAL A 279 19.41 -0.43 -9.69
CA VAL A 279 20.79 0.07 -9.75
C VAL A 279 21.79 -1.08 -9.83
N ILE A 280 21.62 -2.14 -9.04
CA ILE A 280 22.51 -3.31 -9.08
C ILE A 280 22.49 -3.96 -10.46
N LYS A 281 21.32 -4.10 -11.10
CA LYS A 281 21.20 -4.69 -12.44
C LYS A 281 21.82 -3.80 -13.51
N LEU A 282 21.46 -2.51 -13.54
CA LEU A 282 21.95 -1.58 -14.56
C LEU A 282 23.44 -1.24 -14.42
N SER A 283 24.02 -1.33 -13.22
CA SER A 283 25.46 -1.15 -13.02
C SER A 283 26.32 -2.08 -13.86
N LYS A 284 25.81 -3.28 -14.19
CA LYS A 284 26.53 -4.29 -14.98
C LYS A 284 26.79 -3.82 -16.41
N LEU A 285 25.86 -3.03 -16.95
CA LEU A 285 25.90 -2.52 -18.31
C LEU A 285 26.61 -1.17 -18.46
N THR A 286 26.93 -0.49 -17.36
CA THR A 286 27.48 0.87 -17.38
C THR A 286 28.97 0.83 -17.69
N SER A 287 29.44 1.62 -18.66
CA SER A 287 30.87 1.66 -19.00
C SER A 287 31.69 2.34 -17.91
N ALA A 288 32.93 1.87 -17.70
CA ALA A 288 33.85 2.53 -16.78
C ALA A 288 34.14 3.97 -17.27
N CYS A 289 33.89 4.94 -16.39
CA CYS A 289 34.13 6.36 -16.62
C CYS A 289 34.49 7.03 -15.29
N THR A 290 34.81 8.33 -15.34
CA THR A 290 34.86 9.15 -14.14
C THR A 290 33.51 9.80 -13.95
N VAL A 291 33.03 9.85 -12.71
CA VAL A 291 31.78 10.51 -12.34
C VAL A 291 32.02 11.52 -11.23
N TRP A 292 31.22 12.57 -11.21
CA TRP A 292 31.37 13.70 -10.29
C TRP A 292 30.09 13.92 -9.50
N ARG A 293 30.25 14.30 -8.22
CA ARG A 293 29.15 14.70 -7.34
C ARG A 293 29.52 15.99 -6.61
N ARG A 294 28.63 16.98 -6.61
CA ARG A 294 28.83 18.25 -5.92
C ARG A 294 28.05 18.31 -4.61
N PHE A 295 28.61 19.01 -3.65
CA PHE A 295 27.95 19.47 -2.44
C PHE A 295 28.18 20.97 -2.24
N THR A 296 27.15 21.70 -1.85
CA THR A 296 27.22 23.12 -1.48
C THR A 296 26.95 23.29 -0.01
N ARG A 297 27.71 24.18 0.66
CA ARG A 297 27.55 24.49 2.09
C ARG A 297 27.64 23.23 2.98
N ALA A 298 28.46 22.27 2.60
CA ALA A 298 28.63 21.03 3.34
C ALA A 298 30.11 20.69 3.48
N THR A 299 30.48 20.24 4.68
CA THR A 299 31.85 19.88 5.03
C THR A 299 31.98 18.38 5.22
N LEU A 300 33.17 17.84 4.94
CA LEU A 300 33.49 16.44 5.15
C LEU A 300 33.99 16.22 6.58
N PRO A 301 33.59 15.13 7.23
CA PRO A 301 33.93 14.88 8.62
C PRO A 301 35.38 14.40 8.77
N ARG A 302 35.83 14.29 10.02
CA ARG A 302 37.22 13.97 10.38
C ARG A 302 37.75 12.70 9.71
N GLU A 303 36.90 11.69 9.53
CA GLU A 303 37.24 10.38 8.96
C GLU A 303 37.69 10.46 7.49
N PHE A 304 37.35 11.54 6.78
CA PHE A 304 37.82 11.77 5.40
C PHE A 304 39.24 12.35 5.35
N TRP A 305 39.74 12.84 6.48
CA TRP A 305 41.04 13.51 6.59
C TRP A 305 42.04 12.66 7.35
N GLU A 306 41.58 11.96 8.39
CA GLU A 306 42.39 11.14 9.28
C GLU A 306 42.20 9.66 9.03
N PRO A 307 43.29 8.89 8.85
CA PRO A 307 43.20 7.46 8.63
C PRO A 307 42.72 6.73 9.88
N ASP A 308 41.89 5.71 9.68
CA ASP A 308 41.48 4.76 10.69
C ASP A 308 42.65 3.83 11.13
N ALA A 309 42.36 2.90 12.02
CA ALA A 309 43.33 1.91 12.53
C ALA A 309 43.98 1.05 11.43
N HIS A 310 43.36 0.97 10.25
CA HIS A 310 43.83 0.22 9.09
C HIS A 310 44.48 1.10 8.01
N GLY A 311 44.58 2.42 8.24
CA GLY A 311 45.19 3.36 7.31
C GLY A 311 44.22 3.91 6.25
N PHE A 312 42.92 3.65 6.36
CA PHE A 312 41.90 4.08 5.41
C PHE A 312 41.23 5.37 5.84
N ARG A 313 40.88 6.22 4.86
CA ARG A 313 40.12 7.46 5.06
C ARG A 313 38.83 7.39 4.26
N GLY A 314 37.74 7.85 4.85
CA GLY A 314 36.43 7.92 4.19
C GLY A 314 35.28 7.41 5.05
N GLY A 315 34.22 6.91 4.41
CA GLY A 315 33.02 6.47 5.11
C GLY A 315 31.98 5.85 4.17
N VAL A 316 30.85 5.42 4.74
CA VAL A 316 29.77 4.75 4.03
C VAL A 316 28.58 5.69 3.85
N GLU A 317 28.21 6.01 2.61
CA GLU A 317 27.03 6.84 2.33
C GLU A 317 25.75 6.00 2.51
N TYR A 318 24.86 6.45 3.38
CA TYR A 318 23.58 5.78 3.61
C TYR A 318 22.61 5.89 2.43
N GLY A 319 22.55 7.07 1.81
CA GLY A 319 21.63 7.37 0.71
C GLY A 319 22.09 6.83 -0.64
N PHE A 320 21.19 6.89 -1.61
CA PHE A 320 21.59 6.75 -3.01
C PHE A 320 22.51 7.92 -3.41
N CYS A 321 23.59 7.60 -4.10
CA CYS A 321 24.59 8.58 -4.51
C CYS A 321 24.46 8.86 -6.01
N SER A 322 23.72 9.93 -6.32
CA SER A 322 23.55 10.46 -7.68
C SER A 322 24.80 11.23 -8.14
N THR A 323 25.27 10.95 -9.36
CA THR A 323 26.49 11.50 -9.94
C THR A 323 26.28 11.83 -11.41
N THR A 324 27.10 12.70 -11.98
CA THR A 324 27.09 13.03 -13.42
C THR A 324 28.40 12.64 -14.08
N VAL A 325 28.37 12.33 -15.37
CA VAL A 325 29.55 12.13 -16.23
C VAL A 325 30.03 13.43 -16.86
N GLU A 326 29.29 14.53 -16.68
CA GLU A 326 29.67 15.84 -17.22
C GLU A 326 30.28 16.69 -16.10
N ARG A 327 31.61 16.83 -16.11
CA ARG A 327 32.35 17.64 -15.14
C ARG A 327 31.83 19.09 -15.10
N GLU A 328 31.52 19.66 -16.26
CA GLU A 328 30.96 21.01 -16.36
C GLU A 328 29.61 21.12 -15.62
N GLN A 329 28.73 20.10 -15.66
CA GLN A 329 27.49 20.12 -14.86
C GLN A 329 27.77 20.15 -13.36
N ALA A 330 28.86 19.53 -12.90
CA ALA A 330 29.32 19.63 -11.51
C ALA A 330 29.99 20.99 -11.18
N GLU A 331 30.53 21.70 -12.17
CA GLU A 331 31.25 22.97 -12.02
C GLU A 331 30.42 24.24 -12.34
N HIS A 332 29.34 24.14 -13.13
CA HIS A 332 28.59 25.28 -13.72
C HIS A 332 27.87 26.20 -12.71
N TYR A 333 27.84 25.84 -11.42
CA TYR A 333 27.22 26.63 -10.35
C TYR A 333 28.22 27.27 -9.38
N SER A 334 29.48 27.44 -9.78
CA SER A 334 30.59 27.95 -8.94
C SER A 334 30.61 29.47 -8.70
N ARG A 335 29.59 30.21 -9.15
CA ARG A 335 29.52 31.67 -8.94
C ARG A 335 29.06 32.00 -7.51
N GLY A 336 29.97 31.92 -6.55
CA GLY A 336 29.89 32.72 -5.31
C GLY A 336 29.93 32.01 -3.95
N ALA A 337 29.92 30.67 -3.86
CA ALA A 337 29.95 29.95 -2.56
C ALA A 337 30.97 28.81 -2.54
N ALA A 338 31.53 28.53 -1.35
CA ALA A 338 32.36 27.35 -1.07
C ALA A 338 31.68 26.04 -1.52
N SER A 339 32.40 25.22 -2.29
CA SER A 339 31.86 23.95 -2.80
C SER A 339 32.86 22.80 -2.72
N THR A 340 32.33 21.60 -2.49
CA THR A 340 33.10 20.35 -2.45
C THR A 340 32.63 19.47 -3.60
N ILE A 341 33.56 19.00 -4.42
CA ILE A 341 33.33 18.03 -5.50
C ILE A 341 33.97 16.70 -5.11
N VAL A 342 33.20 15.63 -5.16
CA VAL A 342 33.71 14.26 -5.05
C VAL A 342 33.86 13.72 -6.47
N GLU A 343 35.09 13.39 -6.84
CA GLU A 343 35.45 12.72 -8.08
C GLU A 343 35.59 11.22 -7.82
N MET A 344 34.85 10.40 -8.56
CA MET A 344 34.88 8.94 -8.41
C MET A 344 35.31 8.30 -9.71
N LYS A 345 36.36 7.48 -9.65
CA LYS A 345 36.82 6.66 -10.78
C LYS A 345 36.14 5.30 -10.71
N LEU A 346 35.28 4.99 -11.68
CA LEU A 346 34.56 3.72 -11.70
C LEU A 346 35.54 2.56 -11.95
N GLY A 347 35.40 1.50 -11.15
CA GLY A 347 36.19 0.27 -11.28
C GLY A 347 35.57 -0.73 -12.26
N MET A 348 36.21 -1.90 -12.41
CA MET A 348 35.63 -3.01 -13.18
C MET A 348 34.34 -3.56 -12.52
N LEU A 349 34.32 -3.59 -11.19
CA LEU A 349 33.21 -4.11 -10.39
C LEU A 349 32.38 -2.97 -9.78
N ASP A 350 33.05 -1.93 -9.26
CA ASP A 350 32.43 -0.80 -8.56
C ASP A 350 31.93 0.28 -9.54
N ARG A 351 30.77 0.01 -10.15
CA ARG A 351 30.13 0.88 -11.15
C ARG A 351 28.75 1.32 -10.68
N GLY A 352 28.40 2.58 -10.89
CA GLY A 352 27.02 3.05 -10.75
C GLY A 352 26.16 2.61 -11.94
N ALA A 353 24.85 2.79 -11.85
CA ALA A 353 23.90 2.56 -12.92
C ALA A 353 23.64 3.84 -13.72
N ASP A 354 23.83 3.80 -15.04
CA ASP A 354 23.29 4.84 -15.92
C ASP A 354 21.75 4.77 -15.95
N ILE A 355 21.13 5.79 -15.35
CA ILE A 355 19.67 5.95 -15.29
C ILE A 355 19.19 7.17 -16.08
N SER A 356 20.05 7.77 -16.92
CA SER A 356 19.73 8.97 -17.70
C SER A 356 18.47 8.79 -18.54
N TRP A 357 18.24 7.57 -19.05
CA TRP A 357 17.07 7.23 -19.87
C TRP A 357 15.74 7.17 -19.08
N LEU A 358 15.80 7.11 -17.74
CA LEU A 358 14.68 7.19 -16.80
C LEU A 358 14.44 8.61 -16.28
N SER A 359 15.31 9.57 -16.62
CA SER A 359 15.26 10.90 -16.04
C SER A 359 13.94 11.60 -16.32
N ALA A 360 13.42 12.29 -15.30
CA ALA A 360 12.32 13.24 -15.45
C ALA A 360 12.71 14.43 -16.35
N TYR A 361 14.02 14.64 -16.52
CA TYR A 361 14.65 15.74 -17.24
C TYR A 361 15.57 15.17 -18.34
N PRO A 362 15.16 15.18 -19.62
CA PRO A 362 15.85 14.46 -20.70
C PRO A 362 17.35 14.81 -20.90
N HIS A 363 17.78 15.99 -20.43
CA HIS A 363 19.15 16.47 -20.54
C HIS A 363 20.05 16.02 -19.36
N GLU A 364 19.47 15.58 -18.24
CA GLU A 364 20.25 15.15 -17.08
C GLU A 364 20.92 13.80 -17.38
N LYS A 365 22.24 13.78 -17.27
CA LYS A 365 23.06 12.58 -17.33
C LYS A 365 23.34 12.12 -15.91
N GLU A 366 22.74 11.01 -15.52
CA GLU A 366 22.78 10.53 -14.15
C GLU A 366 23.30 9.10 -14.06
N VAL A 367 24.38 8.93 -13.32
CA VAL A 367 24.90 7.65 -12.87
C VAL A 367 24.62 7.52 -11.37
N LEU A 368 23.79 6.56 -11.01
CA LEU A 368 23.31 6.36 -9.66
C LEU A 368 24.03 5.19 -8.98
N PHE A 369 24.55 5.40 -7.77
CA PHE A 369 25.05 4.32 -6.93
C PHE A 369 24.01 3.90 -5.88
N PRO A 370 24.02 2.62 -5.48
CA PRO A 370 23.13 2.12 -4.45
C PRO A 370 23.46 2.73 -3.08
N PRO A 371 22.54 2.64 -2.10
CA PRO A 371 22.83 2.96 -0.71
C PRO A 371 23.97 2.10 -0.17
N LEU A 372 24.55 2.55 0.93
CA LEU A 372 25.70 1.91 1.58
C LEU A 372 26.93 1.87 0.67
N LEU A 373 27.15 2.94 -0.09
CA LEU A 373 28.34 3.10 -0.92
C LEU A 373 29.55 3.40 -0.02
N GLY A 374 30.54 2.52 -0.02
CA GLY A 374 31.84 2.81 0.60
C GLY A 374 32.60 3.83 -0.24
N LEU A 375 33.04 4.92 0.38
CA LEU A 375 33.87 5.94 -0.24
C LEU A 375 35.22 5.97 0.46
N GLN A 376 36.27 5.59 -0.26
CA GLN A 376 37.65 5.70 0.22
C GLN A 376 38.33 6.92 -0.39
N VAL A 377 38.82 7.84 0.43
CA VAL A 377 39.57 9.02 -0.04
C VAL A 377 40.97 8.61 -0.50
N CYS A 378 41.24 8.81 -1.79
CA CYS A 378 42.55 8.57 -2.39
C CYS A 378 43.44 9.82 -2.27
N GLU A 379 42.93 10.95 -2.73
CA GLU A 379 43.64 12.23 -2.77
C GLU A 379 42.65 13.39 -2.64
N SER A 380 43.15 14.57 -2.28
CA SER A 380 42.37 15.80 -2.24
C SER A 380 43.18 16.91 -2.89
N ARG A 381 42.53 17.73 -3.70
CA ARG A 381 43.13 18.89 -4.36
C ARG A 381 42.22 20.10 -4.24
N VAL A 382 42.81 21.29 -4.31
CA VAL A 382 42.07 22.56 -4.26
C VAL A 382 42.16 23.20 -5.63
N SER A 383 41.01 23.51 -6.24
CA SER A 383 40.92 24.27 -7.48
C SER A 383 40.11 25.53 -7.23
N GLN A 384 40.77 26.69 -7.23
CA GLN A 384 40.17 27.99 -6.87
C GLN A 384 39.49 27.96 -5.48
N ARG A 385 38.15 28.06 -5.42
CA ARG A 385 37.32 27.98 -4.20
C ARG A 385 36.63 26.62 -4.03
N THR A 386 37.05 25.62 -4.81
CA THR A 386 36.44 24.29 -4.83
C THR A 386 37.41 23.25 -4.29
N LEU A 387 36.96 22.52 -3.27
CA LEU A 387 37.66 21.34 -2.75
C LEU A 387 37.28 20.14 -3.62
N VAL A 388 38.25 19.51 -4.28
CA VAL A 388 38.02 18.27 -5.02
C VAL A 388 38.60 17.11 -4.23
N VAL A 389 37.75 16.15 -3.86
CA VAL A 389 38.14 14.92 -3.16
C VAL A 389 37.98 13.75 -4.11
N VAL A 390 39.08 13.08 -4.42
CA VAL A 390 39.08 11.92 -5.30
C VAL A 390 38.86 10.68 -4.45
N CYS A 391 37.75 9.99 -4.70
CA CYS A 391 37.34 8.80 -3.98
C CYS A 391 37.37 7.56 -4.86
N ARG A 392 37.73 6.42 -4.26
CA ARG A 392 37.47 5.10 -4.82
C ARG A 392 36.14 4.59 -4.25
N PRO A 393 35.11 4.36 -5.09
CA PRO A 393 33.87 3.75 -4.65
C PRO A 393 34.05 2.25 -4.37
N SER A 394 33.30 1.72 -3.42
CA SER A 394 33.22 0.28 -3.14
C SER A 394 31.77 -0.11 -2.92
N LEU A 395 31.29 -1.06 -3.73
CA LEU A 395 29.93 -1.58 -3.66
C LEU A 395 29.86 -2.81 -2.76
N ASN A 396 28.77 -2.94 -2.01
CA ASN A 396 28.50 -4.19 -1.33
C ASN A 396 28.08 -5.26 -2.36
N MET A 397 29.02 -6.13 -2.72
CA MET A 397 28.80 -7.22 -3.68
C MET A 397 27.83 -8.30 -3.19
N THR A 398 27.47 -8.28 -1.90
CA THR A 398 26.44 -9.17 -1.33
C THR A 398 25.03 -8.59 -1.40
N ALA A 399 24.88 -7.34 -1.88
CA ALA A 399 23.58 -6.72 -2.03
C ALA A 399 22.73 -7.53 -3.02
N LEU A 400 21.58 -7.97 -2.53
CA LEU A 400 20.66 -8.85 -3.26
C LEU A 400 19.77 -8.05 -4.21
N THR A 401 19.46 -8.61 -5.37
CA THR A 401 18.36 -8.11 -6.23
C THR A 401 17.01 -8.38 -5.56
N LEU A 402 15.98 -7.71 -6.04
CA LEU A 402 14.63 -7.80 -5.50
C LEU A 402 14.10 -9.25 -5.49
N GLU A 403 14.37 -10.01 -6.55
CA GLU A 403 14.00 -11.43 -6.66
C GLU A 403 14.74 -12.30 -5.64
N GLN A 404 16.02 -12.01 -5.39
CA GLN A 404 16.84 -12.74 -4.43
C GLN A 404 16.37 -12.47 -3.00
N VAL A 405 16.06 -11.21 -2.66
CA VAL A 405 15.48 -10.84 -1.34
C VAL A 405 14.15 -11.56 -1.13
N LEU A 406 13.25 -11.53 -2.14
CA LEU A 406 11.97 -12.20 -2.06
C LEU A 406 12.09 -13.72 -1.96
N SER A 407 13.04 -14.33 -2.67
CA SER A 407 13.30 -15.78 -2.63
C SER A 407 13.85 -16.22 -1.29
N LYS A 408 14.82 -15.48 -0.74
CA LYS A 408 15.37 -15.70 0.60
C LYS A 408 14.28 -15.62 1.66
N ARG A 409 13.43 -14.58 1.61
CA ARG A 409 12.30 -14.41 2.51
C ARG A 409 11.29 -15.55 2.39
N ARG A 410 10.95 -15.96 1.16
CA ARG A 410 10.04 -17.08 0.91
C ARG A 410 10.57 -18.36 1.54
N LYS A 411 11.85 -18.68 1.31
CA LYS A 411 12.50 -19.84 1.93
C LYS A 411 12.43 -19.79 3.44
N MET A 412 12.80 -18.65 4.05
CA MET A 412 12.73 -18.47 5.50
C MET A 412 11.32 -18.70 6.07
N LEU A 413 10.27 -18.19 5.41
CA LEU A 413 8.89 -18.38 5.85
C LEU A 413 8.43 -19.84 5.74
N LEU A 414 8.86 -20.54 4.68
CA LEU A 414 8.58 -21.97 4.51
C LEU A 414 9.31 -22.80 5.57
N ASP A 415 10.61 -22.56 5.78
CA ASP A 415 11.42 -23.24 6.78
C ASP A 415 10.85 -23.02 8.19
N MET A 416 10.43 -21.79 8.52
CA MET A 416 9.79 -21.48 9.80
C MET A 416 8.44 -22.18 9.95
N SER A 417 7.63 -22.22 8.90
CA SER A 417 6.36 -22.97 8.91
C SER A 417 6.59 -24.46 9.14
N ASP A 418 7.61 -25.04 8.51
CA ASP A 418 7.95 -26.45 8.68
C ASP A 418 8.51 -26.74 10.07
N SER A 419 9.34 -25.85 10.63
CA SER A 419 9.81 -25.95 12.03
C SER A 419 8.65 -25.92 13.01
N ILE A 420 7.73 -24.95 12.87
CA ILE A 420 6.54 -24.84 13.75
C ILE A 420 5.69 -26.11 13.63
N ARG A 421 5.49 -26.64 12.41
CA ARG A 421 4.76 -27.90 12.21
C ARG A 421 5.43 -29.08 12.93
N LEU A 422 6.76 -29.18 12.86
CA LEU A 422 7.52 -30.23 13.52
C LEU A 422 7.47 -30.10 15.06
N GLU A 423 7.61 -28.89 15.60
CA GLU A 423 7.52 -28.63 17.04
C GLU A 423 6.12 -28.92 17.59
N VAL A 424 5.08 -28.48 16.88
CA VAL A 424 3.69 -28.80 17.23
C VAL A 424 3.46 -30.31 17.17
N ARG A 425 3.97 -30.99 16.14
CA ARG A 425 3.89 -32.46 16.04
C ARG A 425 4.60 -33.14 17.22
N ASP A 426 5.81 -32.73 17.57
CA ASP A 426 6.57 -33.31 18.68
C ASP A 426 5.86 -33.10 20.03
N GLU A 427 5.28 -31.93 20.25
CA GLU A 427 4.52 -31.64 21.46
C GLU A 427 3.21 -32.45 21.53
N LEU A 428 2.53 -32.67 20.41
CA LEU A 428 1.38 -33.56 20.33
C LEU A 428 1.77 -35.02 20.59
N LEU A 429 2.94 -35.46 20.10
CA LEU A 429 3.49 -36.79 20.36
C LEU A 429 3.83 -36.98 21.84
N ARG A 430 4.34 -35.96 22.54
CA ARG A 430 4.58 -36.01 23.98
C ARG A 430 3.29 -36.04 24.81
N ARG A 431 2.23 -35.37 24.35
CA ARG A 431 0.97 -35.23 25.11
C ARG A 431 -0.02 -36.37 24.87
N GLY A 432 0.04 -37.07 23.73
CA GLY A 432 -0.98 -38.03 23.31
C GLY A 432 -0.56 -39.50 23.45
N SER A 433 -0.90 -40.15 24.57
CA SER A 433 -0.86 -41.62 24.69
C SER A 433 -2.23 -42.28 24.49
N ALA A 434 -3.31 -41.51 24.32
CA ALA A 434 -4.69 -42.02 24.28
C ALA A 434 -5.59 -41.34 23.24
N HIS A 435 -6.47 -42.13 22.61
CA HIS A 435 -7.53 -41.72 21.70
C HIS A 435 -8.80 -41.32 22.49
N VAL A 436 -8.91 -40.04 22.85
CA VAL A 436 -10.04 -39.52 23.65
C VAL A 436 -11.37 -39.65 22.87
N GLY A 437 -12.39 -40.23 23.50
CA GLY A 437 -13.71 -40.44 22.89
C GLY A 437 -13.79 -41.62 21.90
N LYS A 438 -12.74 -42.43 21.79
CA LYS A 438 -12.74 -43.68 21.01
C LYS A 438 -12.82 -44.88 21.94
N ARG A 439 -13.84 -45.71 21.70
CA ARG A 439 -14.10 -46.96 22.42
C ARG A 439 -13.71 -48.18 21.59
N CYS A 440 -13.03 -49.14 22.19
CA CYS A 440 -12.83 -50.44 21.57
C CYS A 440 -14.16 -51.22 21.52
N MET A 441 -14.60 -51.63 20.33
CA MET A 441 -15.89 -52.32 20.15
C MET A 441 -15.88 -53.78 20.63
N SER A 442 -14.71 -54.37 20.89
CA SER A 442 -14.59 -55.74 21.39
C SER A 442 -14.51 -55.79 22.92
N CYS A 443 -13.51 -55.15 23.54
CA CYS A 443 -13.36 -55.12 24.99
C CYS A 443 -14.03 -53.94 25.71
N GLY A 444 -14.54 -52.93 24.99
CA GLY A 444 -15.22 -51.77 25.58
C GLY A 444 -14.31 -50.68 26.16
N VAL A 445 -12.98 -50.81 26.06
CA VAL A 445 -12.02 -49.83 26.62
C VAL A 445 -12.14 -48.45 25.96
N GLU A 446 -12.25 -47.40 26.77
CA GLU A 446 -12.31 -45.99 26.36
C GLU A 446 -11.66 -45.09 27.44
N PRO A 447 -10.74 -44.18 27.08
CA PRO A 447 -10.13 -44.03 25.76
C PRO A 447 -9.18 -45.18 25.42
N ILE A 448 -9.03 -45.51 24.14
CA ILE A 448 -8.01 -46.49 23.69
C ILE A 448 -6.63 -45.87 23.90
N VAL A 449 -5.76 -46.50 24.69
CA VAL A 449 -4.38 -46.09 24.94
C VAL A 449 -3.45 -46.84 23.99
N GLY A 450 -2.49 -46.14 23.36
CA GLY A 450 -1.62 -46.70 22.32
C GLY A 450 -2.28 -46.75 20.94
N VAL A 451 -1.76 -47.56 20.02
CA VAL A 451 -2.27 -47.65 18.64
C VAL A 451 -3.67 -48.28 18.62
N ARG A 452 -4.67 -47.60 18.05
CA ARG A 452 -5.97 -48.20 17.73
C ARG A 452 -5.96 -48.77 16.31
N TYR A 453 -6.78 -49.79 16.06
CA TYR A 453 -6.92 -50.40 14.73
C TYR A 453 -8.35 -50.23 14.22
N GLU A 454 -8.50 -49.83 12.96
CA GLU A 454 -9.81 -49.57 12.35
C GLU A 454 -10.05 -50.52 11.17
N SER A 455 -11.16 -51.27 11.21
CA SER A 455 -11.55 -52.18 10.12
C SER A 455 -12.14 -51.42 8.94
N GLY A 456 -11.60 -51.64 7.73
CA GLY A 456 -11.99 -50.91 6.52
C GLY A 456 -13.41 -51.19 6.01
N HIS A 457 -14.08 -52.25 6.50
CA HIS A 457 -15.43 -52.61 6.06
C HIS A 457 -16.55 -52.02 6.93
N ASP A 458 -16.32 -51.84 8.23
CA ASP A 458 -17.37 -51.50 9.21
C ASP A 458 -16.99 -50.36 10.18
N SER A 459 -15.85 -49.67 9.98
CA SER A 459 -15.35 -48.60 10.87
C SER A 459 -15.26 -49.01 12.36
N ARG A 460 -15.04 -50.30 12.65
CA ARG A 460 -14.92 -50.80 14.02
C ARG A 460 -13.55 -50.42 14.59
N CYS A 461 -13.54 -49.80 15.77
CA CYS A 461 -12.31 -49.47 16.50
C CYS A 461 -11.90 -50.62 17.44
N LEU A 462 -10.65 -51.06 17.35
CA LEU A 462 -10.05 -52.10 18.17
C LEU A 462 -8.82 -51.57 18.93
N CYS A 463 -8.62 -52.00 20.17
CA CYS A 463 -7.36 -51.80 20.87
C CYS A 463 -6.32 -52.80 20.34
N GLU A 464 -5.03 -52.50 20.52
CA GLU A 464 -3.93 -53.38 20.08
C GLU A 464 -4.06 -54.82 20.59
N ALA A 465 -4.49 -55.00 21.85
CA ALA A 465 -4.68 -56.33 22.44
C ALA A 465 -5.75 -57.17 21.72
N ASP A 466 -6.85 -56.55 21.28
CA ASP A 466 -7.91 -57.26 20.56
C ASP A 466 -7.59 -57.42 19.07
N TYR A 467 -6.88 -56.47 18.46
CA TYR A 467 -6.35 -56.61 17.11
C TYR A 467 -5.41 -57.82 16.99
N LEU A 468 -4.51 -58.01 17.96
CA LEU A 468 -3.58 -59.15 17.98
C LEU A 468 -4.27 -60.50 18.16
N ARG A 469 -5.52 -60.52 18.64
CA ARG A 469 -6.33 -61.74 18.76
C ARG A 469 -7.05 -62.11 17.45
N LEU A 470 -7.05 -61.23 16.43
CA LEU A 470 -7.69 -61.51 15.15
C LEU A 470 -6.86 -62.51 14.30
N PRO A 471 -7.53 -63.35 13.48
CA PRO A 471 -6.87 -64.16 12.46
C PRO A 471 -6.04 -63.30 11.49
N GLU A 472 -4.94 -63.83 10.94
CA GLU A 472 -4.04 -63.08 10.04
C GLU A 472 -4.76 -62.46 8.83
N GLY A 473 -5.72 -63.19 8.25
CA GLY A 473 -6.54 -62.69 7.13
C GLY A 473 -7.39 -61.47 7.48
N GLU A 474 -7.90 -61.38 8.72
CA GLU A 474 -8.69 -60.23 9.18
C GLU A 474 -7.81 -59.06 9.59
N ARG A 475 -6.62 -59.34 10.14
CA ARG A 475 -5.62 -58.31 10.49
C ARG A 475 -5.16 -57.49 9.29
N ALA A 476 -5.10 -58.09 8.10
CA ALA A 476 -4.76 -57.41 6.85
C ALA A 476 -5.79 -56.33 6.43
N HIS A 477 -7.02 -56.39 6.94
CA HIS A 477 -8.11 -55.47 6.61
C HIS A 477 -8.27 -54.33 7.64
N CYS A 478 -7.38 -54.26 8.64
CA CYS A 478 -7.40 -53.22 9.66
C CYS A 478 -6.21 -52.25 9.49
N ALA A 479 -6.49 -50.95 9.53
CA ALA A 479 -5.48 -49.90 9.49
C ALA A 479 -5.06 -49.49 10.91
N ALA A 480 -3.75 -49.41 11.16
CA ALA A 480 -3.19 -48.88 12.40
C ALA A 480 -3.34 -47.36 12.46
N VAL A 481 -3.89 -46.85 13.55
CA VAL A 481 -4.12 -45.42 13.79
C VAL A 481 -3.46 -45.06 15.13
N PRO A 482 -2.38 -44.26 15.14
CA PRO A 482 -1.72 -43.87 16.37
C PRO A 482 -2.47 -42.74 17.12
N PRO A 483 -2.29 -42.58 18.45
CA PRO A 483 -3.05 -41.64 19.29
C PRO A 483 -3.12 -40.20 18.77
N TRP A 484 -2.01 -39.73 18.20
CA TRP A 484 -1.87 -38.38 17.66
C TRP A 484 -2.57 -38.18 16.30
N ALA A 485 -2.96 -39.24 15.59
CA ALA A 485 -3.62 -39.12 14.29
C ALA A 485 -5.02 -38.51 14.40
N ASP A 486 -5.75 -38.78 15.49
CA ASP A 486 -7.05 -38.15 15.74
C ASP A 486 -6.88 -36.64 16.05
N ALA A 487 -5.84 -36.26 16.80
CA ALA A 487 -5.49 -34.86 17.07
C ALA A 487 -4.97 -34.13 15.81
N LEU A 488 -4.19 -34.82 14.95
CA LEU A 488 -3.80 -34.30 13.64
C LEU A 488 -4.97 -34.21 12.69
N SER A 489 -6.02 -35.03 12.78
CA SER A 489 -7.22 -34.86 11.95
C SER A 489 -8.01 -33.60 12.32
N GLU A 490 -8.05 -33.23 13.61
CA GLU A 490 -8.60 -31.96 14.08
C GLU A 490 -7.73 -30.77 13.66
N ILE A 491 -6.40 -30.92 13.71
CA ILE A 491 -5.46 -29.88 13.27
C ILE A 491 -5.43 -29.77 11.75
N ASP A 492 -5.43 -30.86 10.99
CA ASP A 492 -5.52 -30.88 9.53
C ASP A 492 -6.87 -30.35 9.08
N SER A 493 -7.98 -30.60 9.78
CA SER A 493 -9.25 -29.93 9.45
C SER A 493 -9.16 -28.40 9.56
N ARG A 494 -8.24 -27.87 10.39
CA ARG A 494 -7.91 -26.44 10.51
C ARG A 494 -6.69 -26.00 9.66
N ALA A 495 -5.79 -26.92 9.30
CA ALA A 495 -4.53 -26.68 8.59
C ALA A 495 -4.59 -27.04 7.09
N THR A 496 -5.66 -27.67 6.61
CA THR A 496 -5.98 -27.87 5.18
C THR A 496 -6.41 -26.55 4.49
N LEU A 497 -6.09 -25.40 5.08
CA LEU A 497 -6.20 -24.08 4.46
C LEU A 497 -4.88 -23.59 3.85
N ALA A 498 -3.79 -24.36 3.93
CA ALA A 498 -2.56 -24.06 3.21
C ALA A 498 -2.00 -25.33 2.55
N THR A 499 -1.49 -25.19 1.33
CA THR A 499 -0.64 -26.12 0.57
C THR A 499 -1.31 -26.93 -0.56
N VAL A 500 -1.66 -26.25 -1.66
CA VAL A 500 -1.27 -26.66 -3.03
C VAL A 500 -0.91 -25.38 -3.79
N LEU A 501 0.28 -24.84 -3.54
CA LEU A 501 0.97 -24.02 -4.54
C LEU A 501 1.77 -25.01 -5.39
N LEU A 502 1.43 -25.08 -6.67
CA LEU A 502 2.06 -25.84 -7.75
C LEU A 502 3.53 -26.20 -7.47
N ARG A 503 3.76 -27.46 -7.10
CA ARG A 503 5.08 -28.00 -6.76
C ARG A 503 6.01 -28.12 -7.97
N ASP A 504 5.49 -27.99 -9.20
CA ASP A 504 6.27 -28.22 -10.43
C ASP A 504 6.47 -26.98 -11.33
N GLY A 505 5.93 -25.81 -10.96
CA GLY A 505 6.26 -24.54 -11.62
C GLY A 505 7.40 -23.75 -10.95
N LEU A 506 7.86 -24.21 -9.78
CA LEU A 506 8.78 -23.51 -8.88
C LEU A 506 10.18 -24.12 -8.81
N ALA A 507 10.50 -25.11 -9.67
CA ALA A 507 11.77 -25.85 -9.66
C ALA A 507 12.75 -25.47 -10.78
N LEU A 508 12.39 -24.62 -11.74
CA LEU A 508 13.27 -24.22 -12.85
C LEU A 508 13.28 -22.70 -12.96
N GLY A 509 14.39 -22.07 -12.60
CA GLY A 509 14.59 -20.62 -12.57
C GLY A 509 14.51 -19.94 -13.94
N HIS A 510 13.31 -19.91 -14.53
CA HIS A 510 13.00 -19.14 -15.72
C HIS A 510 11.98 -18.04 -15.37
N SER A 511 12.17 -16.87 -16.00
CA SER A 511 11.24 -15.73 -16.05
C SER A 511 9.77 -16.20 -16.17
N PRO A 512 8.77 -15.44 -15.68
CA PRO A 512 7.35 -15.72 -15.91
C PRO A 512 6.92 -15.80 -17.39
N ASP A 513 7.84 -15.57 -18.34
CA ASP A 513 7.58 -15.63 -19.78
C ASP A 513 7.18 -17.02 -20.32
N TRP A 514 7.43 -18.13 -19.60
CA TRP A 514 6.95 -19.46 -20.04
C TRP A 514 5.44 -19.66 -19.82
N TYR A 515 4.79 -18.75 -19.08
CA TYR A 515 3.35 -18.73 -18.82
C TYR A 515 2.53 -18.00 -19.90
N ASN A 516 3.18 -17.45 -20.93
CA ASN A 516 2.57 -16.60 -21.95
C ASN A 516 1.96 -17.36 -23.14
N ASP A 517 2.10 -18.69 -23.22
CA ASP A 517 1.41 -19.51 -24.21
C ASP A 517 0.23 -20.27 -23.59
N ASP A 518 -0.99 -20.01 -24.08
CA ASP A 518 -2.23 -20.71 -23.71
C ASP A 518 -2.10 -22.25 -23.80
N ALA A 519 -1.25 -22.73 -24.71
CA ALA A 519 -0.95 -24.16 -24.90
C ALA A 519 -0.20 -24.78 -23.72
N ASN A 520 0.77 -24.06 -23.12
CA ASN A 520 1.60 -24.59 -22.03
C ASN A 520 0.86 -24.58 -20.69
N PHE A 521 -0.01 -23.60 -20.45
CA PHE A 521 -0.87 -23.59 -19.26
C PHE A 521 -1.95 -24.67 -19.34
N SER A 522 -2.60 -24.82 -20.51
CA SER A 522 -3.57 -25.89 -20.74
C SER A 522 -2.92 -27.26 -20.58
N ALA A 523 -1.70 -27.46 -21.13
CA ALA A 523 -0.92 -28.67 -20.94
C ALA A 523 -0.52 -28.89 -19.46
N ALA A 524 -0.03 -27.88 -18.74
CA ALA A 524 0.35 -28.01 -17.33
C ALA A 524 -0.86 -28.31 -16.41
N VAL A 525 -2.02 -27.72 -16.68
CA VAL A 525 -3.27 -28.06 -15.99
C VAL A 525 -3.72 -29.47 -16.38
N SER A 526 -3.68 -29.84 -17.66
CA SER A 526 -4.05 -31.18 -18.12
C SER A 526 -3.10 -32.26 -17.59
N ASP A 527 -1.80 -31.97 -17.48
CA ASP A 527 -0.76 -32.83 -16.91
C ASP A 527 -0.89 -32.93 -15.39
N ALA A 528 -1.12 -31.82 -14.68
CA ALA A 528 -1.41 -31.86 -13.23
C ALA A 528 -2.71 -32.63 -12.93
N LEU A 529 -3.70 -32.57 -13.84
CA LEU A 529 -4.93 -33.36 -13.78
C LEU A 529 -4.72 -34.83 -14.20
N ALA A 530 -3.83 -35.11 -15.15
CA ALA A 530 -3.49 -36.45 -15.63
C ALA A 530 -2.63 -37.23 -14.63
N ILE A 531 -1.63 -36.58 -14.02
CA ILE A 531 -0.82 -37.12 -12.91
C ILE A 531 -1.72 -37.49 -11.72
N ARG A 532 -2.82 -36.75 -11.50
CA ARG A 532 -3.81 -37.04 -10.45
C ARG A 532 -4.80 -38.16 -10.77
N ARG A 533 -5.02 -38.53 -12.04
CA ARG A 533 -5.83 -39.72 -12.38
C ARG A 533 -5.19 -41.02 -11.87
N GLY A 534 -3.88 -41.04 -11.61
CA GLY A 534 -3.13 -42.18 -11.09
C GLY A 534 -3.01 -42.24 -9.56
N LEU A 535 -3.46 -41.22 -8.82
CA LEU A 535 -3.40 -41.14 -7.35
C LEU A 535 -4.82 -41.15 -6.80
N CYS A 536 -5.37 -42.35 -6.66
CA CYS A 536 -6.56 -42.61 -5.87
C CYS A 536 -6.33 -42.11 -4.43
N ASP A 537 -7.31 -41.38 -3.89
CA ASP A 537 -7.30 -40.62 -2.62
C ASP A 537 -6.61 -39.25 -2.66
N SER A 538 -7.26 -38.26 -3.29
CA SER A 538 -6.79 -36.87 -3.38
C SER A 538 -7.90 -35.82 -3.12
N PRO A 539 -7.55 -34.55 -2.79
CA PRO A 539 -8.33 -33.67 -1.91
C PRO A 539 -9.52 -32.98 -2.58
N ALA A 540 -10.49 -32.64 -1.74
CA ALA A 540 -11.77 -32.00 -2.07
C ALA A 540 -11.71 -30.60 -2.72
N LYS A 541 -10.53 -29.98 -2.85
CA LYS A 541 -10.39 -28.55 -3.15
C LYS A 541 -9.35 -28.27 -4.25
N LEU A 542 -9.73 -27.44 -5.22
CA LEU A 542 -8.93 -26.95 -6.34
C LEU A 542 -8.80 -25.42 -6.24
N GLU A 543 -7.58 -24.91 -6.15
CA GLU A 543 -7.30 -23.47 -6.13
C GLU A 543 -6.41 -23.08 -7.33
N LEU A 544 -6.82 -22.05 -8.06
CA LEU A 544 -6.07 -21.41 -9.13
C LEU A 544 -5.77 -19.98 -8.69
N ARG A 545 -4.50 -19.63 -8.50
CA ARG A 545 -4.08 -18.29 -8.03
C ARG A 545 -3.12 -17.66 -9.03
N ASP A 546 -3.26 -16.35 -9.23
CA ASP A 546 -2.36 -15.51 -10.04
C ASP A 546 -2.24 -15.97 -11.51
N CYS A 547 -3.33 -16.47 -12.08
CA CYS A 547 -3.39 -16.90 -13.48
C CYS A 547 -3.55 -15.70 -14.42
N THR A 548 -2.48 -14.91 -14.58
CA THR A 548 -2.53 -13.61 -15.30
C THR A 548 -2.80 -13.71 -16.78
N THR A 549 -2.46 -14.81 -17.42
CA THR A 549 -2.65 -15.04 -18.87
C THR A 549 -3.87 -15.88 -19.19
N LEU A 550 -4.43 -16.59 -18.21
CA LEU A 550 -5.53 -17.54 -18.39
C LEU A 550 -6.76 -16.84 -18.97
N ARG A 551 -7.14 -17.21 -20.19
CA ARG A 551 -8.33 -16.67 -20.88
C ARG A 551 -9.59 -17.52 -20.68
N GLU A 552 -9.43 -18.85 -20.62
CA GLU A 552 -10.51 -19.81 -20.45
C GLU A 552 -10.09 -20.99 -19.58
N LEU A 553 -10.99 -21.45 -18.70
CA LEU A 553 -10.76 -22.63 -17.87
C LEU A 553 -10.93 -23.92 -18.71
N PRO A 554 -9.92 -24.82 -18.79
CA PRO A 554 -9.94 -26.02 -19.63
C PRO A 554 -11.11 -26.95 -19.30
N ARG A 555 -11.59 -27.70 -20.31
CA ARG A 555 -12.75 -28.60 -20.20
C ARG A 555 -12.49 -29.76 -19.23
N GLU A 556 -11.23 -30.12 -19.06
CA GLU A 556 -10.74 -31.19 -18.19
C GLU A 556 -10.98 -30.90 -16.70
N ALA A 557 -11.14 -29.63 -16.31
CA ALA A 557 -11.42 -29.22 -14.94
C ALA A 557 -12.75 -29.81 -14.41
N GLY A 558 -13.79 -29.95 -15.25
CA GLY A 558 -15.05 -30.59 -14.84
C GLY A 558 -15.01 -32.11 -14.81
N GLY A 559 -13.95 -32.75 -15.32
CA GLY A 559 -13.72 -34.19 -15.19
C GLY A 559 -13.25 -34.63 -13.80
N CYS A 560 -13.05 -33.68 -12.87
CA CYS A 560 -12.52 -33.94 -11.54
C CYS A 560 -13.61 -34.35 -10.55
N HIS A 561 -13.95 -35.64 -10.49
CA HIS A 561 -15.04 -36.15 -9.65
C HIS A 561 -14.83 -36.00 -8.12
N ALA A 562 -13.59 -35.78 -7.67
CA ALA A 562 -13.27 -35.59 -6.25
C ALA A 562 -13.37 -34.13 -5.77
N VAL A 563 -13.36 -33.15 -6.67
CA VAL A 563 -13.32 -31.72 -6.31
C VAL A 563 -14.73 -31.23 -5.94
N ASN A 564 -14.86 -30.71 -4.71
CA ASN A 564 -16.05 -30.04 -4.21
C ASN A 564 -15.84 -28.53 -4.01
N THR A 565 -14.63 -28.01 -4.10
CA THR A 565 -14.35 -26.59 -3.90
C THR A 565 -13.44 -26.05 -5.00
N LEU A 566 -13.85 -24.99 -5.68
CA LEU A 566 -13.10 -24.32 -6.74
C LEU A 566 -12.85 -22.86 -6.37
N PHE A 567 -11.60 -22.47 -6.21
CA PHE A 567 -11.17 -21.09 -6.01
C PHE A 567 -10.40 -20.61 -7.25
N VAL A 568 -10.75 -19.44 -7.78
CA VAL A 568 -9.97 -18.75 -8.81
C VAL A 568 -9.68 -17.34 -8.33
N VAL A 569 -8.40 -17.03 -8.10
CA VAL A 569 -7.96 -15.77 -7.51
C VAL A 569 -6.97 -15.08 -8.45
N ASN A 570 -7.22 -13.81 -8.74
CA ASN A 570 -6.36 -12.96 -9.56
C ASN A 570 -6.09 -13.55 -10.96
N ALA A 571 -7.17 -13.80 -11.71
CA ALA A 571 -7.13 -14.17 -13.12
C ALA A 571 -7.67 -13.02 -13.99
N PRO A 572 -6.89 -11.92 -14.18
CA PRO A 572 -7.36 -10.70 -14.83
C PRO A 572 -7.76 -10.88 -16.30
N CYS A 573 -7.16 -11.82 -17.03
CA CYS A 573 -7.45 -12.09 -18.44
C CYS A 573 -8.54 -13.15 -18.67
N LEU A 574 -9.08 -13.76 -17.61
CA LEU A 574 -10.10 -14.81 -17.71
C LEU A 574 -11.40 -14.17 -18.21
N THR A 575 -11.78 -14.47 -19.44
CA THR A 575 -12.98 -13.89 -20.06
C THR A 575 -14.19 -14.80 -19.92
N ARG A 576 -14.00 -16.12 -19.97
CA ARG A 576 -15.08 -17.12 -19.96
C ARG A 576 -14.69 -18.38 -19.18
N LEU A 577 -15.68 -19.05 -18.61
CA LEU A 577 -15.55 -20.41 -18.12
C LEU A 577 -16.24 -21.36 -19.11
N SER A 578 -15.60 -22.47 -19.46
CA SER A 578 -16.18 -23.44 -20.40
C SER A 578 -17.42 -24.12 -19.80
N ALA A 579 -18.35 -24.56 -20.66
CA ALA A 579 -19.61 -25.18 -20.21
C ALA A 579 -19.40 -26.46 -19.38
N HIS A 580 -18.26 -27.14 -19.53
CA HIS A 580 -17.88 -28.32 -18.78
C HIS A 580 -16.83 -28.02 -17.69
N ALA A 581 -16.65 -26.76 -17.28
CA ALA A 581 -15.62 -26.37 -16.32
C ALA A 581 -15.92 -26.79 -14.87
N PHE A 582 -17.19 -27.06 -14.54
CA PHE A 582 -17.58 -27.30 -13.14
C PHE A 582 -17.59 -28.78 -12.78
N PRO A 583 -16.92 -29.19 -11.68
CA PRO A 583 -16.94 -30.57 -11.23
C PRO A 583 -18.34 -30.95 -10.69
N PRO A 584 -18.78 -32.21 -10.88
CA PRO A 584 -20.15 -32.63 -10.57
C PRO A 584 -20.47 -32.61 -9.05
N ARG A 585 -19.46 -32.56 -8.19
CA ARG A 585 -19.61 -32.49 -6.73
C ARG A 585 -19.34 -31.09 -6.16
N LEU A 586 -19.28 -30.06 -7.00
CA LEU A 586 -18.99 -28.69 -6.58
C LEU A 586 -19.97 -28.20 -5.52
N ALA A 587 -19.43 -27.87 -4.35
CA ALA A 587 -20.09 -27.31 -3.19
C ALA A 587 -19.71 -25.84 -2.96
N THR A 588 -18.51 -25.42 -3.31
CA THR A 588 -18.08 -24.01 -3.17
C THR A 588 -17.40 -23.52 -4.44
N LEU A 589 -17.89 -22.40 -4.99
CA LEU A 589 -17.25 -21.65 -6.07
C LEU A 589 -16.91 -20.24 -5.58
N ASP A 590 -15.65 -19.84 -5.70
CA ASP A 590 -15.20 -18.51 -5.32
C ASP A 590 -14.28 -17.94 -6.40
N LEU A 591 -14.72 -16.85 -7.02
CA LEU A 591 -13.99 -16.14 -8.07
C LEU A 591 -13.63 -14.75 -7.54
N HIS A 592 -12.33 -14.48 -7.43
CA HIS A 592 -11.79 -13.24 -6.91
C HIS A 592 -10.87 -12.57 -7.92
N GLN A 593 -11.08 -11.28 -8.20
CA GLN A 593 -10.26 -10.47 -9.13
C GLN A 593 -10.19 -11.05 -10.56
N CYS A 594 -11.26 -11.70 -11.04
CA CYS A 594 -11.43 -12.11 -12.44
C CYS A 594 -12.00 -10.95 -13.25
N ARG A 595 -11.19 -9.92 -13.51
CA ARG A 595 -11.70 -8.61 -13.97
C ARG A 595 -12.28 -8.62 -15.38
N ALA A 596 -11.77 -9.47 -16.28
CA ALA A 596 -12.27 -9.62 -17.64
C ALA A 596 -13.42 -10.63 -17.79
N LEU A 597 -13.86 -11.29 -16.70
CA LEU A 597 -14.86 -12.35 -16.77
C LEU A 597 -16.22 -11.75 -17.13
N GLU A 598 -16.68 -12.03 -18.35
CA GLU A 598 -17.91 -11.44 -18.90
C GLU A 598 -19.16 -12.20 -18.43
N ALA A 599 -19.08 -13.53 -18.36
CA ALA A 599 -20.23 -14.38 -18.03
C ALA A 599 -19.81 -15.69 -17.35
N LEU A 600 -20.70 -16.23 -16.51
CA LEU A 600 -20.61 -17.60 -16.00
C LEU A 600 -21.48 -18.52 -16.87
N PRO A 601 -21.05 -19.76 -17.17
CA PRO A 601 -21.78 -20.63 -18.08
C PRO A 601 -23.03 -21.20 -17.42
N ALA A 602 -24.04 -21.52 -18.25
CA ALA A 602 -25.33 -22.03 -17.81
C ALA A 602 -25.25 -23.34 -17.00
N SER A 603 -24.17 -24.11 -17.17
CA SER A 603 -23.90 -25.32 -16.40
C SER A 603 -23.70 -25.08 -14.90
N LEU A 604 -23.37 -23.84 -14.47
CA LEU A 604 -23.37 -23.50 -13.04
C LEU A 604 -24.73 -23.79 -12.41
N GLY A 605 -25.81 -23.52 -13.16
CA GLY A 605 -27.19 -23.77 -12.75
C GLY A 605 -27.56 -25.23 -12.57
N GLN A 606 -26.67 -26.16 -12.92
CA GLN A 606 -26.84 -27.62 -12.80
C GLN A 606 -26.09 -28.18 -11.58
N CYS A 607 -25.32 -27.35 -10.86
CA CYS A 607 -24.53 -27.77 -9.70
C CYS A 607 -25.41 -27.95 -8.44
N ALA A 608 -26.14 -29.06 -8.34
CA ALA A 608 -27.11 -29.32 -7.28
C ALA A 608 -26.54 -29.31 -5.85
N ARG A 609 -25.22 -29.50 -5.70
CA ARG A 609 -24.50 -29.49 -4.42
C ARG A 609 -23.91 -28.13 -4.05
N LEU A 610 -23.98 -27.14 -4.93
CA LEU A 610 -23.38 -25.83 -4.70
C LEU A 610 -24.06 -25.18 -3.49
N ALA A 611 -23.29 -25.03 -2.41
CA ALA A 611 -23.70 -24.43 -1.15
C ALA A 611 -23.23 -22.97 -1.01
N THR A 612 -22.12 -22.62 -1.66
CA THR A 612 -21.53 -21.27 -1.57
C THR A 612 -21.07 -20.78 -2.94
N LEU A 613 -21.54 -19.60 -3.35
CA LEU A 613 -21.09 -18.89 -4.52
C LEU A 613 -20.57 -17.50 -4.10
N ARG A 614 -19.28 -17.25 -4.30
CA ARG A 614 -18.63 -15.97 -4.03
C ARG A 614 -18.03 -15.38 -5.29
N LEU A 615 -18.35 -14.13 -5.57
CA LEU A 615 -17.86 -13.38 -6.74
C LEU A 615 -17.35 -12.03 -6.26
N LYS A 616 -16.04 -11.81 -6.30
CA LYS A 616 -15.43 -10.58 -5.78
C LYS A 616 -14.56 -9.91 -6.83
N ARG A 617 -14.80 -8.62 -7.10
CA ARG A 617 -14.06 -7.80 -8.06
C ARG A 617 -14.05 -8.39 -9.49
N CYS A 618 -15.16 -9.02 -9.91
CA CYS A 618 -15.37 -9.46 -11.29
C CYS A 618 -16.05 -8.32 -12.08
N ALA A 619 -15.26 -7.31 -12.46
CA ALA A 619 -15.78 -6.03 -12.94
C ALA A 619 -16.49 -6.10 -14.30
N ALA A 620 -16.15 -7.06 -15.16
CA ALA A 620 -16.80 -7.25 -16.46
C ALA A 620 -18.12 -8.04 -16.39
N LEU A 621 -18.40 -8.73 -15.29
CA LEU A 621 -19.56 -9.61 -15.13
C LEU A 621 -20.83 -8.76 -15.01
N ASP A 622 -21.74 -8.90 -15.97
CA ASP A 622 -22.96 -8.10 -16.07
C ASP A 622 -24.25 -8.86 -15.70
N HIS A 623 -24.25 -10.20 -15.76
CA HIS A 623 -25.35 -11.07 -15.33
C HIS A 623 -24.85 -12.39 -14.72
N LEU A 624 -25.72 -13.06 -13.96
CA LEU A 624 -25.51 -14.45 -13.53
C LEU A 624 -26.40 -15.41 -14.35
N PRO A 625 -25.95 -16.64 -14.60
CA PRO A 625 -26.75 -17.67 -15.25
C PRO A 625 -27.91 -18.09 -14.34
N SER A 626 -28.86 -18.85 -14.90
CA SER A 626 -29.94 -19.41 -14.10
C SER A 626 -29.39 -20.28 -12.96
N LEU A 627 -29.89 -20.08 -11.73
CA LEU A 627 -29.52 -20.85 -10.54
C LEU A 627 -30.60 -21.86 -10.12
N ALA A 628 -31.52 -22.20 -11.04
CA ALA A 628 -32.74 -22.94 -10.72
C ALA A 628 -32.50 -24.32 -10.07
N ALA A 629 -31.43 -25.04 -10.42
CA ALA A 629 -31.15 -26.36 -9.85
C ALA A 629 -30.12 -26.34 -8.69
N CYS A 630 -29.65 -25.16 -8.26
CA CYS A 630 -28.74 -25.00 -7.12
C CYS A 630 -29.49 -25.09 -5.77
N ALA A 631 -30.27 -26.16 -5.56
CA ALA A 631 -31.16 -26.31 -4.41
C ALA A 631 -30.43 -26.33 -3.04
N SER A 632 -29.11 -26.56 -3.03
CA SER A 632 -28.28 -26.57 -1.82
C SER A 632 -27.66 -25.21 -1.48
N LEU A 633 -27.88 -24.17 -2.29
CA LEU A 633 -27.20 -22.89 -2.14
C LEU A 633 -27.62 -22.20 -0.83
N ARG A 634 -26.66 -21.96 0.06
CA ARG A 634 -26.84 -21.30 1.35
C ARG A 634 -26.32 -19.88 1.38
N THR A 635 -25.27 -19.59 0.62
CA THR A 635 -24.62 -18.28 0.59
C THR A 635 -24.35 -17.84 -0.84
N LEU A 636 -24.87 -16.67 -1.20
CA LEU A 636 -24.52 -15.95 -2.42
C LEU A 636 -23.91 -14.61 -2.03
N ALA A 637 -22.61 -14.44 -2.27
CA ALA A 637 -21.90 -13.20 -1.98
C ALA A 637 -21.28 -12.62 -3.26
N VAL A 638 -21.66 -11.40 -3.61
CA VAL A 638 -21.14 -10.65 -4.75
C VAL A 638 -20.59 -9.31 -4.25
N THR A 639 -19.31 -9.05 -4.45
CA THR A 639 -18.63 -7.86 -3.91
C THR A 639 -17.83 -7.14 -4.99
N TYR A 640 -18.08 -5.85 -5.22
CA TYR A 640 -17.42 -5.00 -6.22
C TYR A 640 -17.50 -5.55 -7.66
N CYS A 641 -18.61 -6.21 -8.01
CA CYS A 641 -18.95 -6.54 -9.40
C CYS A 641 -19.79 -5.38 -9.95
N THR A 642 -19.10 -4.36 -10.47
CA THR A 642 -19.69 -3.04 -10.72
C THR A 642 -20.66 -3.01 -11.90
N ARG A 643 -20.53 -3.92 -12.88
CA ARG A 643 -21.41 -4.02 -14.05
C ARG A 643 -22.62 -4.94 -13.86
N LEU A 644 -22.72 -5.68 -12.76
CA LEU A 644 -23.83 -6.59 -12.51
C LEU A 644 -25.14 -5.81 -12.41
N ALA A 645 -26.00 -5.93 -13.41
CA ALA A 645 -27.22 -5.12 -13.54
C ALA A 645 -28.44 -5.75 -12.88
N ALA A 646 -28.51 -7.09 -12.86
CA ALA A 646 -29.62 -7.85 -12.28
C ALA A 646 -29.17 -9.22 -11.78
N LEU A 647 -29.89 -9.75 -10.78
CA LEU A 647 -29.82 -11.16 -10.39
C LEU A 647 -30.86 -11.98 -11.17
N PRO A 648 -30.61 -13.28 -11.40
CA PRO A 648 -31.48 -14.12 -12.22
C PRO A 648 -32.81 -14.38 -11.49
N PRO A 649 -33.97 -14.35 -12.18
CA PRO A 649 -35.27 -14.65 -11.57
C PRO A 649 -35.34 -16.03 -10.91
N SER A 650 -34.52 -16.98 -11.37
CA SER A 650 -34.42 -18.32 -10.80
C SER A 650 -33.75 -18.37 -9.42
N LEU A 651 -33.22 -17.26 -8.89
CA LEU A 651 -32.73 -17.19 -7.52
C LEU A 651 -33.81 -17.58 -6.50
N GLY A 652 -35.08 -17.25 -6.76
CA GLY A 652 -36.21 -17.66 -5.91
C GLY A 652 -36.43 -19.18 -5.82
N ALA A 653 -35.73 -20.01 -6.61
CA ALA A 653 -35.74 -21.47 -6.47
C ALA A 653 -34.75 -21.99 -5.42
N CYS A 654 -33.82 -21.17 -4.94
CA CYS A 654 -32.80 -21.53 -3.95
C CYS A 654 -33.38 -21.46 -2.52
N ALA A 655 -34.33 -22.34 -2.18
CA ALA A 655 -35.09 -22.29 -0.92
C ALA A 655 -34.24 -22.35 0.37
N ARG A 656 -33.00 -22.85 0.29
CA ARG A 656 -32.03 -22.96 1.40
C ARG A 656 -31.09 -21.75 1.53
N LEU A 657 -31.29 -20.71 0.72
CA LEU A 657 -30.43 -19.54 0.75
C LEU A 657 -30.65 -18.79 2.06
N ALA A 658 -29.61 -18.76 2.90
CA ALA A 658 -29.64 -18.15 4.21
C ALA A 658 -29.00 -16.76 4.23
N SER A 659 -28.04 -16.49 3.34
CA SER A 659 -27.33 -15.21 3.25
C SER A 659 -27.15 -14.76 1.81
N LEU A 660 -27.68 -13.58 1.49
CA LEU A 660 -27.54 -12.90 0.20
C LEU A 660 -26.81 -11.56 0.43
N GLN A 661 -25.56 -11.50 -0.01
CA GLN A 661 -24.69 -10.35 0.22
C GLN A 661 -24.27 -9.74 -1.12
N LEU A 662 -24.74 -8.54 -1.43
CA LEU A 662 -24.31 -7.73 -2.57
C LEU A 662 -23.67 -6.46 -2.02
N THR A 663 -22.40 -6.21 -2.34
CA THR A 663 -21.67 -5.03 -1.85
C THR A 663 -20.91 -4.36 -2.98
N GLY A 664 -21.08 -3.07 -3.21
CA GLY A 664 -20.41 -2.34 -4.29
C GLY A 664 -20.85 -2.76 -5.69
N CYS A 665 -22.06 -3.33 -5.84
CA CYS A 665 -22.67 -3.63 -7.12
C CYS A 665 -23.40 -2.37 -7.65
N SER A 666 -22.62 -1.42 -8.16
CA SER A 666 -23.10 -0.07 -8.50
C SER A 666 -24.15 -0.01 -9.61
N SER A 667 -24.19 -0.99 -10.52
CA SER A 667 -25.15 -1.05 -11.63
C SER A 667 -26.43 -1.85 -11.33
N LEU A 668 -26.54 -2.47 -10.15
CA LEU A 668 -27.71 -3.27 -9.80
C LEU A 668 -28.95 -2.38 -9.68
N GLU A 669 -29.96 -2.59 -10.52
CA GLU A 669 -31.15 -1.73 -10.57
C GLU A 669 -32.32 -2.26 -9.75
N ALA A 670 -32.48 -3.59 -9.70
CA ALA A 670 -33.57 -4.27 -9.01
C ALA A 670 -33.17 -5.69 -8.57
N LEU A 671 -33.92 -6.24 -7.62
CA LEU A 671 -33.81 -7.64 -7.18
C LEU A 671 -34.97 -8.48 -7.75
N PRO A 672 -34.76 -9.78 -8.00
CA PRO A 672 -35.82 -10.71 -8.35
C PRO A 672 -36.75 -10.95 -7.14
N PRO A 673 -37.93 -11.57 -7.35
CA PRO A 673 -38.83 -11.96 -6.28
C PRO A 673 -38.13 -12.80 -5.20
N LEU A 674 -38.27 -12.41 -3.93
CA LEU A 674 -37.60 -13.07 -2.79
C LEU A 674 -38.55 -13.88 -1.90
N SER A 675 -39.86 -13.88 -2.17
CA SER A 675 -40.89 -14.53 -1.35
C SER A 675 -40.68 -16.02 -1.07
N ARG A 676 -39.91 -16.71 -1.91
CA ARG A 676 -39.64 -18.15 -1.80
C ARG A 676 -38.38 -18.49 -0.99
N LEU A 677 -37.63 -17.49 -0.54
CA LEU A 677 -36.39 -17.67 0.23
C LEU A 677 -36.70 -17.73 1.73
N ALA A 678 -37.41 -18.78 2.16
CA ALA A 678 -37.90 -18.90 3.53
C ALA A 678 -36.79 -19.01 4.60
N GLU A 679 -35.60 -19.48 4.23
CA GLU A 679 -34.42 -19.58 5.11
C GLU A 679 -33.55 -18.30 5.13
N LEU A 680 -33.88 -17.27 4.32
CA LEU A 680 -33.06 -16.06 4.20
C LEU A 680 -33.03 -15.30 5.53
N ALA A 681 -31.89 -15.31 6.20
CA ALA A 681 -31.65 -14.65 7.48
C ALA A 681 -30.96 -13.29 7.32
N GLU A 682 -30.13 -13.13 6.30
CA GLU A 682 -29.33 -11.92 6.07
C GLU A 682 -29.43 -11.46 4.60
N LEU A 683 -29.82 -10.20 4.40
CA LEU A 683 -29.80 -9.51 3.11
C LEU A 683 -28.95 -8.24 3.22
N THR A 684 -27.81 -8.22 2.54
CA THR A 684 -26.90 -7.06 2.49
C THR A 684 -26.83 -6.52 1.06
N LEU A 685 -27.01 -5.21 0.90
CA LEU A 685 -27.07 -4.46 -0.35
C LEU A 685 -26.33 -3.13 -0.15
N SER A 686 -25.04 -3.18 0.21
CA SER A 686 -24.27 -1.97 0.52
C SER A 686 -23.58 -1.39 -0.72
N GLY A 687 -23.67 -0.09 -1.00
CA GLY A 687 -23.05 0.53 -2.17
C GLY A 687 -23.71 0.13 -3.50
N CYS A 688 -24.97 -0.30 -3.47
CA CYS A 688 -25.79 -0.58 -4.65
C CYS A 688 -26.44 0.70 -5.17
N ARG A 689 -25.61 1.62 -5.68
CA ARG A 689 -26.00 3.01 -5.99
C ARG A 689 -27.09 3.18 -7.06
N SER A 690 -27.33 2.17 -7.91
CA SER A 690 -28.39 2.19 -8.93
C SER A 690 -29.69 1.56 -8.49
N LEU A 691 -29.75 0.93 -7.31
CA LEU A 691 -30.92 0.23 -6.81
C LEU A 691 -32.03 1.23 -6.55
N ARG A 692 -33.18 1.04 -7.21
CA ARG A 692 -34.32 1.98 -7.12
C ARG A 692 -35.38 1.54 -6.13
N ALA A 693 -35.62 0.23 -6.04
CA ALA A 693 -36.64 -0.37 -5.20
C ALA A 693 -36.24 -1.80 -4.79
N LEU A 694 -36.74 -2.24 -3.65
CA LEU A 694 -36.76 -3.64 -3.23
C LEU A 694 -38.08 -4.29 -3.73
N PRO A 695 -38.13 -5.62 -3.86
CA PRO A 695 -39.30 -6.28 -4.42
C PRO A 695 -40.46 -6.27 -3.41
N ASP A 696 -41.68 -6.08 -3.91
CA ASP A 696 -42.89 -5.95 -3.09
C ASP A 696 -43.21 -7.22 -2.28
N ASP A 697 -42.60 -8.35 -2.61
CA ASP A 697 -42.79 -9.64 -1.96
C ASP A 697 -41.72 -9.96 -0.88
N LEU A 698 -40.87 -8.99 -0.52
CA LEU A 698 -39.83 -9.12 0.51
C LEU A 698 -40.36 -9.66 1.84
N GLY A 699 -41.58 -9.29 2.22
CA GLY A 699 -42.27 -9.81 3.41
C GLY A 699 -42.48 -11.32 3.46
N GLY A 700 -42.27 -12.05 2.35
CA GLY A 700 -42.27 -13.52 2.34
C GLY A 700 -40.99 -14.15 2.91
N ALA A 701 -39.91 -13.39 3.08
CA ALA A 701 -38.67 -13.85 3.71
C ALA A 701 -38.80 -13.90 5.24
N ALA A 702 -39.62 -14.84 5.74
CA ALA A 702 -40.04 -14.90 7.15
C ALA A 702 -38.89 -15.10 8.16
N SER A 703 -37.72 -15.57 7.71
CA SER A 703 -36.53 -15.75 8.56
C SER A 703 -35.60 -14.54 8.60
N LEU A 704 -35.92 -13.45 7.88
CA LEU A 704 -35.01 -12.32 7.73
C LEU A 704 -34.78 -11.62 9.07
N THR A 705 -33.52 -11.59 9.51
CA THR A 705 -33.07 -10.98 10.77
C THR A 705 -32.31 -9.68 10.54
N ALA A 706 -31.58 -9.57 9.42
CA ALA A 706 -30.79 -8.38 9.10
C ALA A 706 -31.02 -7.94 7.65
N LEU A 707 -31.39 -6.67 7.47
CA LEU A 707 -31.49 -5.98 6.19
C LEU A 707 -30.58 -4.75 6.18
N ILE A 708 -29.50 -4.80 5.41
CA ILE A 708 -28.47 -3.76 5.34
C ILE A 708 -28.45 -3.16 3.93
N LEU A 709 -28.74 -1.87 3.80
CA LEU A 709 -28.97 -1.12 2.56
C LEU A 709 -28.04 0.11 2.42
N ARG A 710 -26.90 0.13 3.12
CA ARG A 710 -26.00 1.31 3.18
C ARG A 710 -25.58 1.84 1.80
N ASP A 711 -25.45 3.16 1.61
CA ASP A 711 -25.01 3.79 0.34
C ASP A 711 -25.86 3.37 -0.89
N CYS A 712 -27.17 3.15 -0.69
CA CYS A 712 -28.15 2.97 -1.78
C CYS A 712 -28.80 4.31 -2.16
N VAL A 713 -28.00 5.19 -2.74
CA VAL A 713 -28.36 6.60 -2.98
C VAL A 713 -29.59 6.85 -3.86
N ARG A 714 -30.05 5.87 -4.65
CA ARG A 714 -31.24 5.95 -5.51
C ARG A 714 -32.48 5.21 -4.97
N LEU A 715 -32.36 4.54 -3.82
CA LEU A 715 -33.47 3.83 -3.20
C LEU A 715 -34.45 4.85 -2.64
N ALA A 716 -35.63 4.97 -3.28
CA ALA A 716 -36.59 6.00 -2.94
C ALA A 716 -37.53 5.62 -1.78
N ALA A 717 -37.81 4.31 -1.64
CA ALA A 717 -38.74 3.80 -0.64
C ALA A 717 -38.48 2.31 -0.33
N LEU A 718 -38.94 1.88 0.85
CA LEU A 718 -39.00 0.47 1.24
C LEU A 718 -40.40 -0.10 0.94
N PRO A 719 -40.52 -1.38 0.53
CA PRO A 719 -41.80 -1.99 0.21
C PRO A 719 -42.65 -2.15 1.48
N PRO A 720 -43.97 -1.93 1.43
CA PRO A 720 -44.84 -2.11 2.59
C PRO A 720 -44.77 -3.51 3.21
N SER A 721 -44.48 -4.53 2.40
CA SER A 721 -44.34 -5.91 2.88
C SER A 721 -43.21 -6.11 3.88
N ILE A 722 -42.27 -5.16 4.06
CA ILE A 722 -41.25 -5.22 5.11
C ILE A 722 -41.85 -5.40 6.51
N GLY A 723 -43.05 -4.87 6.77
CA GLY A 723 -43.77 -5.07 8.02
C GLY A 723 -44.08 -6.55 8.33
N ARG A 724 -44.06 -7.43 7.33
CA ARG A 724 -44.27 -8.88 7.51
C ARG A 724 -43.00 -9.64 7.92
N CYS A 725 -41.83 -8.99 7.91
CA CYS A 725 -40.57 -9.59 8.35
C CYS A 725 -40.52 -9.64 9.90
N ALA A 726 -41.31 -10.54 10.50
CA ALA A 726 -41.52 -10.60 11.95
C ALA A 726 -40.25 -10.89 12.79
N ARG A 727 -39.16 -11.35 12.16
CA ARG A 727 -37.86 -11.64 12.80
C ARG A 727 -36.80 -10.57 12.54
N LEU A 728 -37.15 -9.47 11.86
CA LEU A 728 -36.19 -8.43 11.51
C LEU A 728 -35.70 -7.73 12.78
N GLU A 729 -34.44 -7.91 13.11
CA GLU A 729 -33.77 -7.32 14.27
C GLU A 729 -32.94 -6.09 13.88
N VAL A 730 -32.36 -6.08 12.67
CA VAL A 730 -31.50 -4.99 12.19
C VAL A 730 -31.99 -4.47 10.84
N LEU A 731 -32.31 -3.19 10.77
CA LEU A 731 -32.59 -2.46 9.54
C LEU A 731 -31.67 -1.25 9.42
N ASP A 732 -30.89 -1.21 8.35
CA ASP A 732 -29.82 -0.23 8.21
C ASP A 732 -29.77 0.36 6.80
N CYS A 733 -30.35 1.55 6.64
CA CYS A 733 -30.43 2.31 5.40
C CYS A 733 -29.52 3.54 5.43
N ALA A 734 -28.36 3.49 6.08
CA ALA A 734 -27.45 4.64 6.11
C ALA A 734 -27.04 5.10 4.70
N ASP A 735 -26.88 6.41 4.50
CA ASP A 735 -26.49 7.05 3.25
C ASP A 735 -27.46 6.78 2.07
N CYS A 736 -28.72 6.43 2.34
CA CYS A 736 -29.79 6.33 1.33
C CYS A 736 -30.38 7.72 1.03
N ALA A 737 -29.62 8.55 0.31
CA ALA A 737 -29.97 9.96 0.10
C ALA A 737 -31.34 10.21 -0.56
N ALA A 738 -31.84 9.30 -1.40
CA ALA A 738 -33.15 9.41 -2.07
C ALA A 738 -34.33 8.87 -1.24
N LEU A 739 -34.09 8.24 -0.08
CA LEU A 739 -35.15 7.66 0.75
C LEU A 739 -35.97 8.78 1.37
N VAL A 740 -37.25 8.88 0.99
CA VAL A 740 -38.12 10.01 1.41
C VAL A 740 -38.99 9.64 2.61
N HIS A 741 -39.51 8.41 2.63
CA HIS A 741 -40.42 7.91 3.68
C HIS A 741 -40.19 6.42 3.97
N LEU A 742 -40.52 6.00 5.19
CA LEU A 742 -40.76 4.60 5.54
C LEU A 742 -42.23 4.23 5.23
N PRO A 743 -42.57 2.95 5.01
CA PRO A 743 -43.91 2.55 4.60
C PRO A 743 -44.99 2.93 5.65
N PRO A 744 -46.03 3.69 5.26
CA PRO A 744 -47.10 4.15 6.16
C PRO A 744 -48.22 3.12 6.34
N GLU A 745 -49.16 3.44 7.24
CA GLU A 745 -50.38 2.69 7.65
C GLU A 745 -51.38 2.40 6.50
N SER A 746 -51.19 3.01 5.32
CA SER A 746 -52.14 2.97 4.19
C SER A 746 -51.42 3.12 2.84
N VAL A 747 -51.81 2.27 1.87
CA VAL A 747 -51.16 2.06 0.56
C VAL A 747 -51.31 3.23 -0.43
N ALA A 748 -51.70 4.43 0.03
CA ALA A 748 -51.82 5.60 -0.85
C ALA A 748 -50.46 6.28 -1.05
N TRP A 749 -49.58 5.68 -1.85
CA TRP A 749 -48.38 6.37 -2.35
C TRP A 749 -48.81 7.40 -3.41
N PRO A 750 -48.57 8.70 -3.21
CA PRO A 750 -48.78 9.66 -4.28
C PRO A 750 -47.62 9.49 -5.27
N PHE A 751 -47.94 9.02 -6.49
CA PHE A 751 -47.06 8.85 -7.64
C PHE A 751 -46.08 7.65 -7.58
N HIS A 752 -46.40 6.61 -8.34
CA HIS A 752 -45.38 5.73 -8.94
C HIS A 752 -44.66 6.51 -10.06
N PRO A 753 -43.34 6.77 -9.97
CA PRO A 753 -42.57 7.12 -11.14
C PRO A 753 -41.99 5.82 -11.74
N PHE A 754 -42.42 5.51 -12.96
CA PHE A 754 -41.88 4.50 -13.90
C PHE A 754 -42.55 3.10 -13.96
N PRO A 755 -43.10 2.72 -15.14
CA PRO A 755 -43.50 1.35 -15.46
C PRO A 755 -42.34 0.63 -16.17
N LEU A 756 -41.52 -0.13 -15.46
CA LEU A 756 -40.60 -1.09 -16.08
C LEU A 756 -40.47 -2.33 -15.18
N PHE A 757 -41.41 -3.26 -15.32
CA PHE A 757 -41.19 -4.70 -15.50
C PHE A 757 -42.57 -5.39 -15.45
N THR A 758 -43.04 -5.86 -16.61
CA THR A 758 -44.22 -6.71 -16.72
C THR A 758 -43.85 -8.14 -16.34
N SER A 759 -44.38 -8.63 -15.22
CA SER A 759 -44.68 -10.04 -15.07
C SER A 759 -46.07 -10.17 -14.47
N THR A 760 -46.94 -10.79 -15.24
CA THR A 760 -48.38 -10.88 -15.09
C THR A 760 -48.79 -11.74 -13.89
N ARG A 761 -49.61 -11.17 -13.00
CA ARG A 761 -50.94 -11.67 -12.57
C ARG A 761 -51.54 -10.66 -11.57
N PRO A 762 -52.84 -10.30 -11.69
CA PRO A 762 -53.52 -9.59 -10.63
C PRO A 762 -53.66 -10.56 -9.45
N CYS A 763 -53.03 -10.26 -8.32
CA CYS A 763 -53.29 -10.97 -7.09
C CYS A 763 -54.74 -10.68 -6.68
N ASP A 764 -55.52 -11.76 -6.58
CA ASP A 764 -56.92 -11.74 -6.17
C ASP A 764 -57.09 -10.92 -4.89
N ALA A 765 -58.06 -10.02 -4.93
CA ALA A 765 -58.54 -9.28 -3.78
C ALA A 765 -59.20 -10.25 -2.79
N THR A 766 -58.41 -10.83 -1.90
CA THR A 766 -58.90 -11.46 -0.67
C THR A 766 -58.01 -11.05 0.51
N THR A 767 -58.55 -10.14 1.33
CA THR A 767 -58.23 -9.91 2.75
C THR A 767 -56.84 -10.36 3.22
N THR A 768 -55.81 -9.58 2.91
CA THR A 768 -54.53 -9.64 3.63
C THR A 768 -54.39 -8.38 4.46
N THR A 769 -54.29 -8.53 5.77
CA THR A 769 -53.97 -7.48 6.73
C THR A 769 -52.84 -6.59 6.17
N VAL A 770 -53.09 -5.29 6.12
CA VAL A 770 -52.07 -4.29 5.76
C VAL A 770 -51.01 -4.42 6.85
N ALA A 771 -49.84 -4.89 6.47
CA ALA A 771 -48.74 -5.07 7.41
C ALA A 771 -48.00 -3.75 7.48
N ASP A 772 -48.24 -3.00 8.54
CA ASP A 772 -47.62 -1.69 8.76
C ASP A 772 -46.20 -1.86 9.30
N PHE A 773 -45.34 -0.85 9.13
CA PHE A 773 -43.95 -0.88 9.62
C PHE A 773 -43.84 -1.19 11.14
N GLY A 774 -44.85 -0.78 11.92
CA GLY A 774 -44.97 -1.11 13.35
C GLY A 774 -45.14 -2.61 13.67
N SER A 775 -45.36 -3.45 12.66
CA SER A 775 -45.42 -4.91 12.79
C SER A 775 -44.03 -5.54 12.96
N CYS A 776 -42.95 -4.79 12.72
CA CYS A 776 -41.55 -5.20 12.95
C CYS A 776 -41.20 -5.22 14.45
N THR A 777 -41.96 -5.97 15.25
CA THR A 777 -41.83 -6.00 16.73
C THR A 777 -40.51 -6.58 17.24
N ALA A 778 -39.77 -7.32 16.40
CA ALA A 778 -38.44 -7.84 16.73
C ALA A 778 -37.30 -6.83 16.52
N LEU A 779 -37.57 -5.67 15.93
CA LEU A 779 -36.53 -4.71 15.54
C LEU A 779 -35.78 -4.18 16.76
N LEU A 780 -34.47 -4.33 16.76
CA LEU A 780 -33.54 -3.87 17.80
C LEU A 780 -32.78 -2.62 17.35
N SER A 781 -32.42 -2.53 16.07
CA SER A 781 -31.61 -1.43 15.54
C SER A 781 -32.18 -0.90 14.23
N LEU A 782 -32.44 0.40 14.18
CA LEU A 782 -32.83 1.14 12.99
C LEU A 782 -31.83 2.27 12.71
N SER A 783 -31.12 2.19 11.59
CA SER A 783 -30.17 3.21 11.15
C SER A 783 -30.62 3.84 9.83
N LEU A 784 -30.88 5.15 9.83
CA LEU A 784 -31.18 6.01 8.68
C LEU A 784 -30.17 7.17 8.58
N LEU A 785 -28.96 6.99 9.12
CA LEU A 785 -27.87 7.97 9.12
C LEU A 785 -27.68 8.57 7.71
N SER A 786 -27.58 9.89 7.60
CA SER A 786 -27.36 10.64 6.35
C SER A 786 -28.43 10.41 5.26
N CYS A 787 -29.65 10.01 5.63
CA CYS A 787 -30.80 10.02 4.72
C CYS A 787 -31.31 11.46 4.54
N THR A 788 -30.66 12.22 3.66
CA THR A 788 -30.89 13.67 3.52
C THR A 788 -32.27 14.06 3.01
N SER A 789 -32.99 13.16 2.31
CA SER A 789 -34.35 13.43 1.79
C SER A 789 -35.47 12.97 2.72
N LEU A 790 -35.15 12.30 3.83
CA LEU A 790 -36.14 11.81 4.80
C LEU A 790 -36.82 12.99 5.48
N ARG A 791 -38.15 13.08 5.39
CA ARG A 791 -38.93 14.21 5.92
C ARG A 791 -39.60 13.93 7.26
N GLU A 792 -40.10 12.72 7.42
CA GLU A 792 -40.87 12.28 8.58
C GLU A 792 -40.72 10.76 8.78
N LEU A 793 -40.95 10.31 10.01
CA LEU A 793 -41.14 8.89 10.34
C LEU A 793 -42.63 8.58 10.51
N PRO A 794 -43.10 7.39 10.12
CA PRO A 794 -44.50 7.01 10.26
C PRO A 794 -44.87 6.85 11.74
N SER A 795 -46.11 7.18 12.09
CA SER A 795 -46.68 6.94 13.44
C SER A 795 -46.58 5.48 13.88
N THR A 796 -46.49 4.54 12.95
CA THR A 796 -46.39 3.11 13.23
C THR A 796 -45.06 2.71 13.87
N ILE A 797 -44.03 3.57 13.88
CA ILE A 797 -42.73 3.28 14.54
C ILE A 797 -42.88 2.91 16.02
N GLY A 798 -43.91 3.41 16.70
CA GLY A 798 -44.21 3.07 18.10
C GLY A 798 -44.52 1.58 18.34
N GLY A 799 -44.82 0.81 17.30
CA GLY A 799 -44.99 -0.64 17.38
C GLY A 799 -43.69 -1.43 17.52
N CYS A 800 -42.53 -0.82 17.22
CA CYS A 800 -41.21 -1.44 17.37
C CYS A 800 -40.74 -1.43 18.83
N VAL A 801 -41.49 -2.08 19.72
CA VAL A 801 -41.32 -2.02 21.19
C VAL A 801 -39.97 -2.53 21.69
N ARG A 802 -39.23 -3.30 20.88
CA ARG A 802 -37.88 -3.82 21.19
C ARG A 802 -36.75 -2.94 20.66
N LEU A 803 -37.05 -1.82 19.99
CA LEU A 803 -36.06 -0.96 19.38
C LEU A 803 -35.14 -0.38 20.47
N GLN A 804 -33.85 -0.66 20.37
CA GLN A 804 -32.80 -0.22 21.29
C GLN A 804 -32.00 0.95 20.72
N CYS A 805 -31.75 0.95 19.41
CA CYS A 805 -30.95 1.98 18.74
C CYS A 805 -31.73 2.57 17.56
N LEU A 806 -31.92 3.89 17.57
CA LEU A 806 -32.49 4.67 16.48
C LEU A 806 -31.50 5.76 16.06
N ASN A 807 -30.87 5.58 14.90
CA ASN A 807 -29.91 6.54 14.35
C ASN A 807 -30.51 7.28 13.15
N LEU A 808 -30.72 8.59 13.30
CA LEU A 808 -31.21 9.51 12.27
C LEU A 808 -30.22 10.65 12.02
N GLY A 809 -28.98 10.53 12.49
CA GLY A 809 -27.98 11.59 12.35
C GLY A 809 -27.81 11.99 10.88
N GLY A 810 -27.59 13.27 10.58
CA GLY A 810 -27.41 13.77 9.21
C GLY A 810 -28.67 13.76 8.34
N CYS A 811 -29.85 13.44 8.88
CA CYS A 811 -31.13 13.64 8.19
C CYS A 811 -31.50 15.12 8.16
N SER A 812 -30.91 15.86 7.22
CA SER A 812 -31.03 17.33 7.15
C SER A 812 -32.42 17.85 6.81
N SER A 813 -33.30 17.04 6.21
CA SER A 813 -34.68 17.40 5.84
C SER A 813 -35.75 16.90 6.82
N LEU A 814 -35.35 16.22 7.89
CA LEU A 814 -36.29 15.68 8.88
C LEU A 814 -36.89 16.82 9.68
N LEU A 815 -38.21 16.98 9.61
CA LEU A 815 -38.92 18.11 10.23
C LEU A 815 -39.30 17.83 11.69
N GLN A 816 -39.87 16.64 11.93
CA GLN A 816 -40.42 16.22 13.22
C GLN A 816 -40.33 14.69 13.40
N LEU A 817 -40.41 14.25 14.65
CA LEU A 817 -40.56 12.83 15.02
C LEU A 817 -42.01 12.59 15.51
N PRO A 818 -42.59 11.41 15.29
CA PRO A 818 -43.97 11.12 15.71
C PRO A 818 -44.10 10.92 17.22
N GLU A 819 -45.22 11.35 17.79
CA GLU A 819 -45.57 11.16 19.22
C GLU A 819 -45.58 9.70 19.66
N SER A 820 -45.80 8.77 18.72
CA SER A 820 -45.78 7.33 18.99
C SER A 820 -44.39 6.79 19.33
N LEU A 821 -43.31 7.53 19.04
CA LEU A 821 -41.93 7.13 19.39
C LEU A 821 -41.79 6.88 20.90
N GLY A 822 -42.55 7.59 21.74
CA GLY A 822 -42.65 7.37 23.18
C GLY A 822 -43.08 5.96 23.60
N SER A 823 -43.62 5.16 22.69
CA SER A 823 -44.00 3.76 22.95
C SER A 823 -42.82 2.78 22.86
N CYS A 824 -41.66 3.22 22.37
CA CYS A 824 -40.43 2.41 22.27
C CYS A 824 -39.68 2.38 23.61
N ALA A 825 -40.27 1.73 24.63
CA ALA A 825 -39.74 1.74 26.00
C ALA A 825 -38.32 1.14 26.14
N ALA A 826 -37.90 0.28 25.20
CA ALA A 826 -36.57 -0.34 25.15
C ALA A 826 -35.49 0.54 24.50
N LEU A 827 -35.84 1.73 23.98
CA LEU A 827 -34.91 2.59 23.26
C LEU A 827 -33.82 3.11 24.22
N GLU A 828 -32.57 2.77 23.93
CA GLU A 828 -31.39 3.18 24.70
C GLU A 828 -30.65 4.34 24.02
N ASP A 829 -30.52 4.30 22.69
CA ASP A 829 -29.77 5.29 21.91
C ASP A 829 -30.65 5.96 20.85
N LEU A 830 -30.84 7.28 20.98
CA LEU A 830 -31.47 8.13 19.98
C LEU A 830 -30.44 9.14 19.44
N VAL A 831 -30.00 8.93 18.20
CA VAL A 831 -28.97 9.75 17.57
C VAL A 831 -29.60 10.66 16.50
N LEU A 832 -29.54 11.98 16.72
CA LEU A 832 -30.15 13.01 15.87
C LEU A 832 -29.13 14.08 15.41
N HIS A 833 -27.83 13.82 15.56
CA HIS A 833 -26.80 14.82 15.25
C HIS A 833 -26.95 15.38 13.82
N SER A 834 -26.74 16.67 13.61
CA SER A 834 -26.79 17.34 12.31
C SER A 834 -28.15 17.23 11.58
N CYS A 835 -29.26 17.02 12.30
CA CYS A 835 -30.61 17.20 11.79
C CYS A 835 -30.99 18.69 11.78
N SER A 836 -30.53 19.43 10.77
CA SER A 836 -30.65 20.89 10.71
C SER A 836 -32.08 21.43 10.60
N ALA A 837 -33.03 20.66 10.04
CA ALA A 837 -34.42 21.07 9.87
C ALA A 837 -35.38 20.62 10.98
N LEU A 838 -34.88 19.87 11.98
CA LEU A 838 -35.70 19.35 13.07
C LEU A 838 -36.16 20.50 13.98
N GLU A 839 -37.47 20.76 14.03
CA GLU A 839 -38.04 21.91 14.75
C GLU A 839 -38.37 21.60 16.22
N SER A 840 -38.85 20.38 16.48
CA SER A 840 -39.26 19.91 17.81
C SER A 840 -39.08 18.39 17.96
N LEU A 841 -38.87 17.96 19.21
CA LEU A 841 -38.98 16.55 19.62
C LEU A 841 -40.41 16.27 20.15
N PRO A 842 -40.87 15.00 20.19
CA PRO A 842 -42.23 14.68 20.60
C PRO A 842 -42.41 14.83 22.10
N ASP A 843 -43.59 15.30 22.54
CA ASP A 843 -43.89 15.53 23.97
C ASP A 843 -43.86 14.22 24.76
N ARG A 844 -44.28 13.12 24.12
CA ARG A 844 -44.28 11.77 24.71
C ARG A 844 -42.92 11.07 24.72
N LEU A 845 -41.81 11.77 24.45
CA LEU A 845 -40.46 11.18 24.53
C LEU A 845 -40.14 10.65 25.95
N ASP A 846 -40.85 11.15 26.97
CA ASP A 846 -40.81 10.68 28.36
C ASP A 846 -41.15 9.19 28.54
N GLY A 847 -41.84 8.58 27.56
CA GLY A 847 -42.13 7.15 27.52
C GLY A 847 -40.94 6.23 27.19
N CYS A 848 -39.86 6.77 26.61
CA CYS A 848 -38.62 6.05 26.30
C CYS A 848 -37.75 5.83 27.56
N THR A 849 -38.28 5.15 28.56
CA THR A 849 -37.67 5.04 29.92
C THR A 849 -36.26 4.44 29.97
N SER A 850 -35.85 3.69 28.95
CA SER A 850 -34.51 3.08 28.86
C SER A 850 -33.47 4.00 28.19
N LEU A 851 -33.85 5.22 27.78
CA LEU A 851 -32.98 6.10 27.00
C LEU A 851 -31.75 6.52 27.81
N ARG A 852 -30.57 6.22 27.27
CA ARG A 852 -29.24 6.53 27.83
C ARG A 852 -28.57 7.66 27.06
N THR A 853 -28.70 7.64 25.74
CA THR A 853 -28.00 8.57 24.85
C THR A 853 -29.00 9.34 23.98
N LEU A 854 -28.91 10.68 24.01
CA LEU A 854 -29.66 11.58 23.12
C LEU A 854 -28.69 12.54 22.43
N GLY A 855 -28.28 12.20 21.20
CA GLY A 855 -27.33 13.01 20.44
C GLY A 855 -28.03 14.11 19.64
N LEU A 856 -27.84 15.38 19.99
CA LEU A 856 -28.51 16.54 19.37
C LEU A 856 -27.55 17.54 18.71
N ASP A 857 -26.27 17.21 18.65
CA ASP A 857 -25.23 18.11 18.15
C ASP A 857 -25.50 18.53 16.71
N GLY A 858 -25.55 19.84 16.43
CA GLY A 858 -25.81 20.35 15.08
C GLY A 858 -27.28 20.41 14.66
N CYS A 859 -28.23 20.21 15.58
CA CYS A 859 -29.66 20.48 15.37
C CYS A 859 -29.97 21.99 15.47
N THR A 860 -29.66 22.77 14.44
CA THR A 860 -29.73 24.25 14.49
C THR A 860 -31.14 24.84 14.56
N SER A 861 -32.18 24.11 14.14
CA SER A 861 -33.58 24.58 14.16
C SER A 861 -34.34 24.19 15.42
N LEU A 862 -33.78 23.29 16.24
CA LEU A 862 -34.39 22.82 17.47
C LEU A 862 -34.33 23.93 18.52
N ARG A 863 -35.48 24.34 19.05
CA ARG A 863 -35.55 25.50 19.97
C ARG A 863 -35.71 25.13 21.43
N ARG A 864 -36.37 24.01 21.72
CA ARG A 864 -36.74 23.55 23.07
C ARG A 864 -36.76 22.02 23.12
N LEU A 865 -36.54 21.48 24.32
CA LEU A 865 -36.73 20.06 24.62
C LEU A 865 -38.11 19.83 25.28
N PRO A 866 -38.75 18.67 25.06
CA PRO A 866 -39.91 18.23 25.82
C PRO A 866 -39.52 17.92 27.27
N ASP A 867 -40.50 17.63 28.13
CA ASP A 867 -40.24 17.26 29.53
C ASP A 867 -39.46 15.93 29.61
N ILE A 868 -38.14 16.02 29.80
CA ILE A 868 -37.24 14.88 29.94
C ILE A 868 -37.05 14.45 31.40
N SER A 869 -37.81 15.00 32.36
CA SER A 869 -37.65 14.73 33.80
C SER A 869 -37.86 13.26 34.19
N ARG A 870 -38.57 12.50 33.35
CA ARG A 870 -38.84 11.07 33.55
C ARG A 870 -37.74 10.16 33.00
N LEU A 871 -36.81 10.68 32.21
CA LEU A 871 -35.70 9.94 31.60
C LEU A 871 -34.51 9.84 32.56
N LYS A 872 -34.68 9.06 33.64
CA LYS A 872 -33.67 8.93 34.71
C LYS A 872 -32.35 8.31 34.28
N SER A 873 -32.37 7.55 33.18
CA SER A 873 -31.21 6.84 32.63
C SER A 873 -30.40 7.69 31.65
N LEU A 874 -30.90 8.88 31.29
CA LEU A 874 -30.35 9.74 30.24
C LEU A 874 -29.11 10.49 30.72
N ASP A 875 -28.01 10.38 29.97
CA ASP A 875 -26.84 11.21 30.18
C ASP A 875 -27.06 12.62 29.59
N GLN A 876 -27.45 13.55 30.47
CA GLN A 876 -27.70 14.95 30.09
C GLN A 876 -26.42 15.72 29.73
N SER A 877 -25.23 15.17 29.99
CA SER A 877 -23.96 15.84 29.66
C SER A 877 -23.73 16.01 28.15
N GLN A 878 -24.42 15.19 27.33
CA GLN A 878 -24.33 15.19 25.86
C GLN A 878 -25.32 16.16 25.19
N ILE A 879 -26.18 16.84 25.97
CA ILE A 879 -27.20 17.75 25.43
C ILE A 879 -26.61 19.17 25.36
N PRO A 880 -26.73 19.87 24.21
CA PRO A 880 -26.29 21.26 24.09
C PRO A 880 -26.91 22.18 25.16
N SER A 881 -26.08 22.93 25.87
CA SER A 881 -26.49 23.74 27.04
C SER A 881 -27.58 24.78 26.76
N HIS A 882 -27.66 25.29 25.52
CA HIS A 882 -28.71 26.24 25.11
C HIS A 882 -30.12 25.64 25.07
N LEU A 883 -30.25 24.32 25.03
CA LEU A 883 -31.54 23.60 25.03
C LEU A 883 -32.02 23.21 26.44
N LEU A 884 -31.13 23.26 27.44
CA LEU A 884 -31.41 22.92 28.84
C LEU A 884 -31.84 24.14 29.69
N GLN A 885 -31.86 25.35 29.12
CA GLN A 885 -32.23 26.57 29.84
C GLN A 885 -33.74 26.84 29.76
N GLU A 886 -34.49 26.51 30.81
CA GLU A 886 -35.84 27.05 31.02
C GLU A 886 -35.79 28.44 31.67
N SER A 887 -36.58 29.36 31.12
CA SER A 887 -37.09 30.62 31.73
C SER A 887 -36.12 31.79 31.98
N ALA A 888 -36.12 32.80 31.08
CA ALA A 888 -35.77 34.20 31.44
C ALA A 888 -36.18 35.29 30.43
N LEU A 889 -36.82 35.00 29.29
CA LEU A 889 -37.09 36.00 28.24
C LEU A 889 -38.55 36.03 27.77
N GLU A 890 -39.49 35.94 28.72
CA GLU A 890 -40.86 36.42 28.53
C GLU A 890 -41.04 37.78 29.20
N SER A 891 -40.43 38.82 28.64
CA SER A 891 -40.93 40.20 28.74
C SER A 891 -40.03 41.12 27.94
N GLN A 892 -40.39 41.40 26.68
CA GLN A 892 -40.30 42.76 26.13
C GLN A 892 -41.03 42.85 24.78
N PRO A 893 -41.83 43.90 24.56
CA PRO A 893 -42.68 44.02 23.37
C PRO A 893 -41.86 44.45 22.14
N ARG A 894 -42.27 43.92 20.98
CA ARG A 894 -41.73 44.19 19.64
C ARG A 894 -41.80 45.67 19.28
N GLN A 895 -40.72 46.22 18.70
CA GLN A 895 -40.79 47.40 17.83
C GLN A 895 -40.49 47.01 16.36
N PRO A 896 -41.09 47.69 15.37
CA PRO A 896 -41.12 47.22 13.99
C PRO A 896 -39.94 47.71 13.15
N ARG A 897 -39.67 46.94 12.08
CA ARG A 897 -38.65 47.13 11.05
C ARG A 897 -38.69 48.53 10.42
N GLY A 898 -37.54 49.18 10.32
CA GLY A 898 -37.26 50.33 9.47
C GLY A 898 -35.96 50.13 8.69
N ALA A 899 -36.02 50.32 7.38
CA ALA A 899 -34.92 50.14 6.44
C ALA A 899 -33.92 51.30 6.46
N ALA A 900 -32.64 51.01 6.28
CA ALA A 900 -31.58 51.91 5.80
C ALA A 900 -30.42 51.02 5.31
N SER A 901 -30.06 50.98 4.04
CA SER A 901 -29.23 51.94 3.30
C SER A 901 -27.84 52.17 3.92
N SER A 902 -26.83 51.67 3.22
CA SER A 902 -25.46 52.18 3.08
C SER A 902 -24.97 53.28 4.04
N SER A 903 -23.97 52.98 4.86
CA SER A 903 -22.68 53.72 4.89
C SER A 903 -21.73 53.04 5.88
N LEU A 904 -20.45 53.08 5.55
CA LEU A 904 -19.34 52.35 6.18
C LEU A 904 -19.05 52.82 7.60
N ASP A 905 -18.62 51.89 8.46
CA ASP A 905 -17.68 52.23 9.52
C ASP A 905 -16.51 51.22 9.59
N ASN A 906 -15.31 51.79 9.74
CA ASN A 906 -14.02 51.13 9.51
C ASN A 906 -13.51 50.37 10.75
N ASP A 907 -14.40 50.04 11.69
CA ASP A 907 -14.10 49.26 12.90
C ASP A 907 -14.60 47.80 12.82
N ASP A 908 -15.45 47.44 11.85
CA ASP A 908 -15.81 46.04 11.56
C ASP A 908 -14.72 45.27 10.79
N LEU A 909 -13.75 45.99 10.20
CA LEU A 909 -12.56 45.39 9.57
C LEU A 909 -11.45 45.01 10.56
N LYS A 910 -11.57 45.37 11.84
CA LYS A 910 -10.69 44.89 12.91
C LYS A 910 -11.22 43.64 13.64
N ALA A 911 -12.54 43.39 13.62
CA ALA A 911 -13.11 42.14 14.15
C ALA A 911 -12.92 40.94 13.20
N LEU A 912 -12.85 41.16 11.88
CA LEU A 912 -12.55 40.12 10.88
C LEU A 912 -11.07 39.76 10.75
N ARG A 913 -10.17 40.49 11.42
CA ARG A 913 -8.74 40.18 11.47
C ARG A 913 -8.31 39.44 12.75
N HIS A 914 -9.27 39.18 13.66
CA HIS A 914 -9.05 38.36 14.86
C HIS A 914 -9.82 37.03 14.86
N ALA A 915 -10.63 36.74 13.82
CA ALA A 915 -11.42 35.51 13.65
C ALA A 915 -10.98 34.63 12.46
N VAL A 916 -9.73 34.75 11.99
CA VAL A 916 -9.13 33.85 10.97
C VAL A 916 -7.94 33.05 11.53
N ASN A 917 -7.65 33.16 12.83
CA ASN A 917 -6.68 32.30 13.51
C ASN A 917 -7.38 31.48 14.60
N LEU A 918 -8.08 30.42 14.20
CA LEU A 918 -8.35 29.20 14.97
C LEU A 918 -9.04 28.16 14.06
N VAL A 919 -8.37 27.81 12.97
CA VAL A 919 -8.55 26.52 12.30
C VAL A 919 -7.17 25.91 12.21
N GLY A 920 -6.91 24.95 13.08
CA GLY A 920 -5.65 24.20 13.05
C GLY A 920 -5.10 23.87 14.43
N THR A 921 -5.75 22.95 15.14
CA THR A 921 -5.10 21.98 16.02
C THR A 921 -6.01 20.75 16.15
N GLU A 922 -5.90 19.80 15.22
CA GLU A 922 -6.31 18.42 15.48
C GLU A 922 -5.27 17.79 16.41
N HIS A 923 -5.46 18.00 17.71
CA HIS A 923 -4.86 17.24 18.80
C HIS A 923 -5.89 17.21 19.93
N ASP A 924 -6.84 16.28 19.82
CA ASP A 924 -7.48 15.54 20.93
C ASP A 924 -8.60 14.61 20.42
N CYS A 925 -8.30 13.79 19.40
CA CYS A 925 -9.17 12.69 18.94
C CYS A 925 -8.58 11.29 19.14
N ASP A 926 -7.44 11.15 19.82
CA ASP A 926 -6.76 9.85 20.02
C ASP A 926 -6.78 9.32 21.46
N ARG A 927 -7.66 9.85 22.33
CA ARG A 927 -7.86 9.29 23.69
C ARG A 927 -9.20 8.59 23.93
N ALA A 928 -10.06 8.46 22.91
CA ALA A 928 -11.34 7.75 23.01
C ALA A 928 -11.51 6.59 22.00
N ARG A 929 -10.41 6.04 21.47
CA ARG A 929 -10.42 4.81 20.63
C ARG A 929 -9.68 3.62 21.23
N MET A 930 -9.27 3.71 22.50
CA MET A 930 -8.78 2.58 23.30
C MET A 930 -9.53 2.49 24.63
N GLN A 931 -10.86 2.33 24.60
CA GLN A 931 -11.62 1.84 25.76
C GLN A 931 -13.02 1.33 25.40
N THR A 932 -13.13 0.50 24.35
CA THR A 932 -14.31 -0.36 24.13
C THR A 932 -13.87 -1.73 23.61
N SER A 933 -13.06 -2.41 24.41
CA SER A 933 -12.90 -3.88 24.35
C SER A 933 -13.07 -4.49 25.74
N HIS A 934 -14.06 -4.02 26.48
CA HIS A 934 -14.59 -4.73 27.63
C HIS A 934 -16.04 -4.32 27.79
N TYR A 935 -16.93 -5.01 27.07
CA TYR A 935 -18.26 -5.44 27.52
C TYR A 935 -18.80 -6.34 26.41
N ARG A 936 -18.72 -7.65 26.67
CA ARG A 936 -19.52 -8.69 26.04
C ARG A 936 -20.52 -9.14 27.07
#